data_AF-A0A6G6ANE5-F1
#
_entry.id   AF-A0A6G6ANE5-F1
#
_cell.length_a   1.000
_cell.length_b   1.000
_cell.length_c   1.000
_cell.angle_alpha   90.00
_cell.angle_beta   90.00
_cell.angle_gamma   90.00
#
_symmetry.space_group_name_H-M   'P 1'
#
loop_
_entity.id
_entity.type
_entity.pdbx_description
1 polymer ?
#
loop_
_entity_poly.entity_id
_entity_poly.type
_entity_poly.pdbx_seq_one_letter_code
_entity_poly.pdbx_strand_id
1 'polypeptide(L)'
;MKITLDFFIRENSAVFYENEQYPRWMGARFPVKMLQGPDKKNKGQKRDQLWPQIRDRHYNRVIKLLIAVFPAIQPEQAHWKSLVNHLMIEVWDAIRPCLRQFESGYQLDIKQQAEFYSPKQVWRCPYTRRALDVTLLGYSPYLPGSKEIAPEKAVLIEMPELPVRHWRLSGGGEIAREERLEWLESNALIQHAREEGLWSTRSDRLALKDSWYRLEEHSAQRTPEQNQFNEKQFKSGKVNVLNCSTTMEMGVDIGGMSLVAMNNVPPAPANYLQRAGRAGRRGESASAAITLCKNTAHGMEVFKDPLWAFNTTASAPRVRFGSSSIVQRHVNALVLGLFLRAEVPDATKLSCKWFFEGDESQCLRFLHWLNHQADQLADKLKRLTQGTVLMSLTATQLLTRTQAMMQQVDIRWRSQLAILLENIEALKADNSAWEETPAGKAIAYQLRDYRGAYLFSKLISEAFLPGHGFPVGVVNFNYLTADELEKRRAIKATQADPNEGGESFSRRIEKLPSRDLPTALREYAPGADVVLGGKVYRSSGIMLGKVLASGQELSGDHHIPWFWHCRKCGAGATSTTRPVECSHCKADIQQLDVKRYLQPVGFATDIRYQAHNDVSMPAQLPWKDPRVLVPSSVWVSLPDAGLGRYRFSHSGELFHFSEGEFGHGYAICLSCGRAESQTQPQRTPENLKNPERENTHYLLRGGSNDRQGSNKLCHGHVHKDLWLGYSSRTDMVELQLNDDNGLLIRDEVAARSLAVALREGLAHKLGIENTELGVTTQQARDINGYTGYSIFIYDNNAGGAGYAVQLIDHWADVFNYARKLLDCSCDKFCHHCLLSYDSQHYVNRLDRHHALTLLTNVRLQRLNLAPEYQYFGDGSRVETNPLSLRIAQCLNSEIYDSCSLVLAGPQEQWDFAQWPLFKELLQFASSGGNVELLVATPLANLTDSSRHQLSALAAMPGGRLQVKSIATAQLMQGKGRWLAQVTREGQSQQWAADDSATVAPGELWGQSASSPVVTLKGTSGKTFSGQILSAEDLLPALPTGAVRINLCEQLDGPLEGFGSRFWSLVTQQHAGWKQAFTRHKEITHVEYSDRYLNSPFTARLLGEILTELVEQGMAERASLTVCVKKLDYNSRQHDALYNAWLNEEDRQQVVTTLLEEGYLGPAWPGAISWLTGDNQSTEHGRELTVTFSDGSQHYVLLDMGLSYWLCIEDTFFDFALRVPLQVERLANTRARAVAPGNDLRSYIIAG
;
A
#
# COMPACT_ATOMS: atom_id res chain seq x y z
N MET A 1 -41.86 -46.52 24.36
CA MET A 1 -42.26 -45.42 23.45
C MET A 1 -41.58 -44.09 23.78
N LYS A 2 -41.90 -43.42 24.91
CA LYS A 2 -41.31 -42.11 25.30
C LYS A 2 -39.77 -42.06 25.27
N ILE A 3 -39.11 -43.10 25.79
CA ILE A 3 -37.65 -43.23 25.72
C ILE A 3 -37.12 -43.19 24.27
N THR A 4 -37.81 -43.85 23.34
CA THR A 4 -37.44 -43.84 21.92
C THR A 4 -37.70 -42.47 21.28
N LEU A 5 -38.77 -41.78 21.65
CA LEU A 5 -39.03 -40.41 21.19
C LEU A 5 -37.90 -39.45 21.63
N ASP A 6 -37.53 -39.47 22.91
CA ASP A 6 -36.56 -38.51 23.47
C ASP A 6 -35.10 -38.88 23.14
N PHE A 7 -34.69 -40.12 23.42
CA PHE A 7 -33.29 -40.57 23.36
C PHE A 7 -32.95 -41.28 22.05
N PHE A 8 -33.85 -41.26 21.07
CA PHE A 8 -33.53 -41.70 19.72
C PHE A 8 -33.97 -40.69 18.66
N ILE A 9 -35.26 -40.33 18.60
CA ILE A 9 -35.77 -39.43 17.55
C ILE A 9 -35.30 -37.98 17.79
N ARG A 10 -35.60 -37.40 18.95
CA ARG A 10 -35.20 -36.01 19.30
C ARG A 10 -33.69 -35.86 19.41
N GLU A 11 -33.00 -36.78 20.07
CA GLU A 11 -31.53 -36.78 20.18
C GLU A 11 -30.84 -36.82 18.81
N ASN A 12 -31.38 -37.55 17.84
CA ASN A 12 -30.84 -37.57 16.48
C ASN A 12 -31.36 -36.44 15.59
N SER A 13 -32.10 -35.48 16.14
CA SER A 13 -32.67 -34.35 15.39
C SER A 13 -33.57 -34.78 14.21
N ALA A 14 -34.28 -35.91 14.36
CA ALA A 14 -35.30 -36.36 13.41
C ALA A 14 -36.65 -35.66 13.68
N VAL A 15 -36.61 -34.34 13.63
CA VAL A 15 -37.67 -33.43 14.06
C VAL A 15 -38.01 -32.49 12.92
N PHE A 16 -39.29 -32.28 12.66
CA PHE A 16 -39.77 -31.32 11.70
C PHE A 16 -39.88 -29.93 12.33
N TYR A 17 -39.41 -28.91 11.58
CA TYR A 17 -39.58 -27.50 11.91
C TYR A 17 -40.41 -26.85 10.82
N GLU A 18 -41.51 -26.20 11.18
CA GLU A 18 -42.40 -25.49 10.23
C GLU A 18 -41.66 -24.37 9.48
N ASN A 19 -40.71 -23.70 10.15
CA ASN A 19 -39.81 -22.74 9.53
C ASN A 19 -38.41 -23.36 9.43
N GLU A 20 -37.99 -23.64 8.20
CA GLU A 20 -36.66 -24.20 7.89
C GLU A 20 -35.50 -23.28 8.30
N GLN A 21 -35.77 -22.02 8.66
CA GLN A 21 -34.76 -21.10 9.16
C GLN A 21 -34.41 -21.32 10.64
N TYR A 22 -35.29 -21.92 11.46
CA TYR A 22 -35.06 -22.05 12.91
C TYR A 22 -33.76 -22.77 13.28
N PRO A 23 -33.38 -23.89 12.62
CA PRO A 23 -32.11 -24.56 12.92
C PRO A 23 -30.87 -23.68 12.74
N ARG A 24 -30.95 -22.64 11.89
CA ARG A 24 -29.85 -21.70 11.63
C ARG A 24 -29.63 -20.70 12.77
N TRP A 25 -30.63 -20.52 13.63
CA TRP A 25 -30.64 -19.55 14.74
C TRP A 25 -30.45 -20.20 16.11
N MET A 26 -30.26 -21.51 16.18
CA MET A 26 -30.05 -22.24 17.43
C MET A 26 -28.61 -22.18 17.96
N GLY A 27 -27.73 -21.35 17.36
CA GLY A 27 -26.35 -21.12 17.82
C GLY A 27 -25.34 -22.21 17.47
N ALA A 28 -25.78 -23.43 17.13
CA ALA A 28 -24.94 -24.51 16.63
C ALA A 28 -25.60 -25.20 15.43
N ARG A 29 -24.79 -25.81 14.55
CA ARG A 29 -25.30 -26.46 13.34
C ARG A 29 -25.95 -27.82 13.68
N PHE A 30 -27.28 -27.87 13.75
CA PHE A 30 -28.04 -29.11 13.97
C PHE A 30 -28.52 -29.70 12.63
N PRO A 31 -27.94 -30.80 12.13
CA PRO A 31 -28.42 -31.44 10.91
C PRO A 31 -29.75 -32.14 11.19
N VAL A 32 -30.82 -31.65 10.58
CA VAL A 32 -32.12 -32.34 10.62
C VAL A 32 -32.01 -33.66 9.85
N LYS A 33 -32.38 -34.76 10.49
CA LYS A 33 -32.33 -36.12 9.92
C LYS A 33 -33.70 -36.60 9.47
N MET A 34 -33.71 -37.56 8.54
CA MET A 34 -34.93 -38.26 8.12
C MET A 34 -34.97 -39.64 8.78
N LEU A 35 -36.05 -39.93 9.49
CA LEU A 35 -36.24 -41.23 10.12
C LEU A 35 -36.75 -42.23 9.07
N GLN A 36 -36.03 -43.33 8.92
CA GLN A 36 -36.41 -44.42 8.02
C GLN A 36 -37.13 -45.52 8.79
N GLY A 37 -38.13 -46.14 8.15
CA GLY A 37 -38.90 -47.23 8.74
C GLY A 37 -38.08 -48.49 9.03
N PRO A 38 -38.63 -49.44 9.80
CA PRO A 38 -37.96 -50.68 10.21
C PRO A 38 -37.64 -51.64 9.04
N ASP A 39 -38.28 -51.45 7.88
CA ASP A 39 -38.08 -52.19 6.64
C ASP A 39 -36.77 -51.82 5.90
N LYS A 40 -36.25 -50.61 6.12
CA LYS A 40 -35.03 -50.11 5.47
C LYS A 40 -33.75 -50.66 6.13
N LYS A 41 -33.02 -51.50 5.41
CA LYS A 41 -31.78 -52.14 5.87
C LYS A 41 -30.56 -51.22 5.86
N ASN A 42 -30.41 -50.38 4.82
CA ASN A 42 -29.26 -49.49 4.61
C ASN A 42 -29.70 -48.03 4.49
N LYS A 43 -28.79 -47.09 4.79
CA LYS A 43 -29.01 -45.66 4.56
C LYS A 43 -28.97 -45.37 3.06
N GLY A 44 -29.97 -44.66 2.54
CA GLY A 44 -29.92 -44.13 1.17
C GLY A 44 -29.13 -42.83 1.09
N GLN A 45 -29.20 -42.01 2.14
CA GLN A 45 -28.51 -40.73 2.26
C GLN A 45 -27.80 -40.59 3.62
N LYS A 46 -26.79 -39.70 3.68
CA LYS A 46 -26.06 -39.41 4.94
C LYS A 46 -26.97 -38.90 6.07
N ARG A 47 -28.07 -38.20 5.72
CA ARG A 47 -29.06 -37.66 6.66
C ARG A 47 -30.11 -38.68 7.10
N ASP A 48 -30.08 -39.90 6.58
CA ASP A 48 -30.98 -40.96 7.03
C ASP A 48 -30.58 -41.47 8.41
N GLN A 49 -31.58 -41.58 9.26
CA GLN A 49 -31.52 -42.24 10.56
C GLN A 49 -32.36 -43.50 10.48
N LEU A 50 -31.70 -44.66 10.44
CA LEU A 50 -32.36 -45.96 10.37
C LEU A 50 -33.03 -46.27 11.72
N TRP A 51 -34.21 -46.88 11.69
CA TRP A 51 -34.91 -47.32 12.90
C TRP A 51 -34.02 -48.22 13.79
N PRO A 52 -34.08 -48.10 15.13
CA PRO A 52 -33.19 -48.83 16.01
C PRO A 52 -33.52 -50.33 15.96
N GLN A 53 -32.60 -51.13 15.42
CA GLN A 53 -32.67 -52.60 15.36
C GLN A 53 -31.29 -53.21 15.60
N ILE A 54 -31.24 -54.47 16.03
CA ILE A 54 -30.02 -55.27 16.10
C ILE A 54 -29.65 -55.63 14.65
N ARG A 55 -28.65 -54.94 14.11
CA ARG A 55 -28.11 -55.14 12.75
C ARG A 55 -26.69 -55.69 12.82
N ASP A 56 -25.80 -54.95 13.48
CA ASP A 56 -24.38 -55.25 13.69
C ASP A 56 -24.05 -55.39 15.20
N ARG A 57 -22.78 -55.58 15.55
CA ARG A 57 -22.30 -55.67 16.95
C ARG A 57 -22.34 -54.34 17.72
N HIS A 58 -22.61 -53.21 17.04
CA HIS A 58 -22.73 -51.89 17.69
C HIS A 58 -24.21 -51.51 17.88
N TYR A 59 -24.65 -51.51 19.13
CA TYR A 59 -26.04 -51.20 19.50
C TYR A 59 -26.25 -49.72 19.78
N ASN A 60 -27.39 -49.17 19.36
CA ASN A 60 -27.83 -47.82 19.74
C ASN A 60 -28.26 -47.78 21.22
N ARG A 61 -28.47 -46.57 21.76
CA ARG A 61 -28.78 -46.34 23.18
C ARG A 61 -30.02 -47.10 23.65
N VAL A 62 -31.08 -47.16 22.85
CA VAL A 62 -32.33 -47.84 23.22
C VAL A 62 -32.10 -49.35 23.34
N ILE A 63 -31.36 -49.95 22.40
CA ILE A 63 -31.04 -51.38 22.46
C ILE A 63 -30.07 -51.69 23.61
N LYS A 64 -29.06 -50.84 23.85
CA LYS A 64 -28.18 -50.97 25.03
C LYS A 64 -28.99 -50.95 26.33
N LEU A 65 -30.00 -50.08 26.41
CA LEU A 65 -30.91 -50.02 27.56
C LEU A 65 -31.73 -51.30 27.71
N LEU A 66 -32.28 -51.85 26.63
CA LEU A 66 -32.98 -53.13 26.68
C LEU A 66 -32.09 -54.28 27.18
N ILE A 67 -30.84 -54.34 26.70
CA ILE A 67 -29.87 -55.36 27.14
C ILE A 67 -29.52 -55.18 28.62
N ALA A 68 -29.35 -53.94 29.09
CA ALA A 68 -29.04 -53.66 30.49
C ALA A 68 -30.21 -53.98 31.44
N VAL A 69 -31.44 -53.70 31.02
CA VAL A 69 -32.66 -53.95 31.80
C VAL A 69 -33.02 -55.43 31.81
N PHE A 70 -32.75 -56.14 30.72
CA PHE A 70 -33.05 -57.57 30.56
C PHE A 70 -31.77 -58.36 30.24
N PRO A 71 -30.97 -58.73 31.25
CA PRO A 71 -29.67 -59.40 31.05
C PRO A 71 -29.74 -60.76 30.32
N ALA A 72 -30.93 -61.38 30.27
CA ALA A 72 -31.17 -62.61 29.52
C ALA A 72 -31.06 -62.44 28.00
N ILE A 73 -31.16 -61.20 27.49
CA ILE A 73 -31.04 -60.91 26.06
C ILE A 73 -29.60 -61.14 25.62
N GLN A 74 -29.39 -62.18 24.80
CA GLN A 74 -28.12 -62.48 24.15
C GLN A 74 -28.18 -62.06 22.67
N PRO A 75 -27.77 -60.83 22.30
CA PRO A 75 -28.03 -60.26 20.98
C PRO A 75 -27.27 -60.94 19.83
N GLU A 76 -26.31 -61.83 20.13
CA GLU A 76 -25.63 -62.67 19.15
C GLU A 76 -26.46 -63.89 18.71
N GLN A 77 -27.44 -64.30 19.53
CA GLN A 77 -28.34 -65.41 19.19
C GLN A 77 -29.49 -64.95 18.31
N ALA A 78 -29.84 -65.76 17.30
CA ALA A 78 -30.89 -65.45 16.33
C ALA A 78 -32.27 -65.22 16.98
N HIS A 79 -32.60 -65.97 18.02
CA HIS A 79 -33.87 -65.84 18.75
C HIS A 79 -34.04 -64.44 19.37
N TRP A 80 -33.09 -64.02 20.20
CA TRP A 80 -33.12 -62.70 20.85
C TRP A 80 -33.04 -61.55 19.85
N LYS A 81 -32.26 -61.70 18.78
CA LYS A 81 -32.20 -60.74 17.68
C LYS A 81 -33.58 -60.54 17.04
N SER A 82 -34.30 -61.63 16.76
CA SER A 82 -35.65 -61.59 16.19
C SER A 82 -36.63 -60.90 17.16
N LEU A 83 -36.61 -61.29 18.43
CA LEU A 83 -37.52 -60.76 19.45
C LEU A 83 -37.35 -59.25 19.68
N VAL A 84 -36.11 -58.77 19.88
CA VAL A 84 -35.86 -57.34 20.07
C VAL A 84 -36.22 -56.54 18.81
N ASN A 85 -35.93 -57.06 17.62
CA ASN A 85 -36.32 -56.38 16.39
C ASN A 85 -37.84 -56.32 16.20
N HIS A 86 -38.56 -57.37 16.61
CA HIS A 86 -40.02 -57.39 16.62
C HIS A 86 -40.59 -56.35 17.60
N LEU A 87 -40.07 -56.30 18.83
CA LEU A 87 -40.44 -55.27 19.80
C LEU A 87 -40.21 -53.85 19.25
N MET A 88 -39.09 -53.64 18.55
CA MET A 88 -38.82 -52.36 17.93
C MET A 88 -39.79 -52.04 16.77
N ILE A 89 -40.31 -53.03 16.06
CA ILE A 89 -41.38 -52.84 15.06
C ILE A 89 -42.69 -52.44 15.75
N GLU A 90 -43.07 -53.08 16.86
CA GLU A 90 -44.26 -52.67 17.61
C GLU A 90 -44.13 -51.23 18.14
N VAL A 91 -42.94 -50.86 18.64
CA VAL A 91 -42.66 -49.48 19.08
C VAL A 91 -42.74 -48.51 17.91
N TRP A 92 -42.36 -48.91 16.70
CA TRP A 92 -42.53 -48.11 15.49
C TRP A 92 -44.00 -47.87 15.19
N ASP A 93 -44.80 -48.94 15.13
CA ASP A 93 -46.22 -48.85 14.79
C ASP A 93 -46.99 -48.00 15.81
N ALA A 94 -46.59 -48.05 17.09
CA ALA A 94 -47.19 -47.22 18.13
C ALA A 94 -46.77 -45.74 18.06
N ILE A 95 -45.56 -45.42 17.57
CA ILE A 95 -45.06 -44.03 17.46
C ILE A 95 -45.43 -43.39 16.12
N ARG A 96 -45.57 -44.18 15.06
CA ARG A 96 -45.83 -43.74 13.68
C ARG A 96 -46.96 -42.69 13.57
N PRO A 97 -48.10 -42.78 14.29
CA PRO A 97 -49.14 -41.76 14.23
C PRO A 97 -48.71 -40.36 14.68
N CYS A 98 -47.70 -40.26 15.55
CA CYS A 98 -47.13 -38.99 16.01
C CYS A 98 -46.07 -38.44 15.03
N LEU A 99 -45.75 -39.15 13.94
CA LEU A 99 -44.75 -38.76 12.96
C LEU A 99 -45.42 -38.21 11.70
N ARG A 100 -44.87 -37.13 11.18
CA ARG A 100 -45.22 -36.61 9.86
C ARG A 100 -44.47 -37.40 8.78
N GLN A 101 -45.21 -37.91 7.81
CA GLN A 101 -44.66 -38.62 6.66
C GLN A 101 -44.25 -37.64 5.55
N PHE A 102 -43.06 -37.85 4.99
CA PHE A 102 -42.51 -37.17 3.82
C PHE A 102 -42.16 -38.21 2.75
N GLU A 103 -41.89 -37.76 1.52
CA GLU A 103 -41.51 -38.64 0.41
C GLU A 103 -40.28 -39.50 0.72
N SER A 104 -39.31 -38.94 1.46
CA SER A 104 -38.03 -39.57 1.77
C SER A 104 -37.97 -40.21 3.16
N GLY A 105 -39.02 -40.16 3.99
CA GLY A 105 -39.02 -40.74 5.34
C GLY A 105 -40.00 -40.05 6.30
N TYR A 106 -39.71 -40.11 7.61
CA TYR A 106 -40.57 -39.58 8.67
C TYR A 106 -39.83 -38.59 9.57
N GLN A 107 -40.56 -37.65 10.18
CA GLN A 107 -40.03 -36.76 11.22
C GLN A 107 -41.08 -36.50 12.29
N LEU A 108 -40.65 -36.18 13.51
CA LEU A 108 -41.54 -35.78 14.60
C LEU A 108 -41.95 -34.30 14.45
N ASP A 109 -43.25 -34.02 14.32
CA ASP A 109 -43.76 -32.64 14.31
C ASP A 109 -43.96 -32.14 15.76
N ILE A 110 -42.97 -31.42 16.28
CA ILE A 110 -43.01 -30.91 17.67
C ILE A 110 -44.15 -29.91 17.86
N LYS A 111 -44.49 -29.08 16.86
CA LYS A 111 -45.50 -28.03 17.04
C LYS A 111 -46.90 -28.60 17.27
N GLN A 112 -47.22 -29.69 16.57
CA GLN A 112 -48.53 -30.34 16.70
C GLN A 112 -48.59 -31.34 17.86
N GLN A 113 -47.47 -31.91 18.29
CA GLN A 113 -47.42 -33.05 19.20
C GLN A 113 -46.78 -32.76 20.56
N ALA A 114 -46.19 -31.58 20.78
CA ALA A 114 -45.52 -31.24 22.04
C ALA A 114 -46.30 -30.19 22.84
N GLU A 115 -46.41 -30.45 24.14
CA GLU A 115 -46.95 -29.52 25.14
C GLU A 115 -45.90 -29.24 26.22
N PHE A 116 -46.02 -28.08 26.85
CA PHE A 116 -45.20 -27.78 28.03
C PHE A 116 -45.79 -28.47 29.26
N TYR A 117 -44.95 -29.25 29.93
CA TYR A 117 -45.29 -29.94 31.17
C TYR A 117 -44.26 -29.59 32.25
N SER A 118 -44.73 -29.31 33.47
CA SER A 118 -43.89 -29.13 34.65
C SER A 118 -43.87 -30.45 35.42
N PRO A 119 -42.75 -31.20 35.43
CA PRO A 119 -42.68 -32.49 36.09
C PRO A 119 -42.68 -32.31 37.61
N LYS A 120 -43.70 -32.87 38.27
CA LYS A 120 -43.78 -32.94 39.74
C LYS A 120 -42.71 -33.87 40.33
N GLN A 121 -42.35 -34.89 39.58
CA GLN A 121 -41.35 -35.89 39.96
C GLN A 121 -40.44 -36.17 38.76
N VAL A 122 -39.15 -36.29 39.02
CA VAL A 122 -38.13 -36.59 38.02
C VAL A 122 -37.18 -37.67 38.54
N TRP A 123 -36.63 -38.46 37.63
CA TRP A 123 -35.62 -39.47 37.96
C TRP A 123 -34.22 -38.85 37.82
N ARG A 124 -33.45 -38.80 38.90
CA ARG A 124 -32.04 -38.40 38.89
C ARG A 124 -31.20 -39.52 38.31
N CYS A 125 -30.55 -39.26 37.18
CA CYS A 125 -29.57 -40.18 36.60
C CYS A 125 -28.37 -40.37 37.57
N PRO A 126 -28.00 -41.61 37.94
CA PRO A 126 -26.89 -41.83 38.88
C PRO A 126 -25.53 -41.45 38.29
N TYR A 127 -25.41 -41.44 36.94
CA TYR A 127 -24.16 -41.18 36.24
C TYR A 127 -23.98 -39.73 35.81
N THR A 128 -25.04 -39.10 35.28
CA THR A 128 -24.97 -37.74 34.72
C THR A 128 -25.59 -36.69 35.62
N ARG A 129 -26.26 -37.11 36.71
CA ARG A 129 -27.08 -36.27 37.61
C ARG A 129 -28.18 -35.47 36.89
N ARG A 130 -28.48 -35.79 35.63
CA ARG A 130 -29.57 -35.15 34.87
C ARG A 130 -30.93 -35.58 35.42
N ALA A 131 -31.88 -34.64 35.43
CA ALA A 131 -33.29 -34.91 35.61
C ALA A 131 -33.84 -35.65 34.38
N LEU A 132 -34.49 -36.79 34.58
CA LEU A 132 -35.15 -37.57 33.54
C LEU A 132 -36.64 -37.65 33.83
N ASP A 133 -37.47 -37.30 32.85
CA ASP A 133 -38.93 -37.43 32.95
C ASP A 133 -39.39 -38.90 32.84
N VAL A 134 -38.57 -39.76 32.23
CA VAL A 134 -38.86 -41.19 32.04
C VAL A 134 -37.63 -42.08 32.21
N THR A 135 -37.83 -43.28 32.74
CA THR A 135 -36.83 -44.36 32.81
C THR A 135 -37.45 -45.69 32.39
N LEU A 136 -36.64 -46.71 32.07
CA LEU A 136 -37.13 -48.06 31.81
C LEU A 136 -36.91 -48.92 33.05
N LEU A 137 -37.97 -49.22 33.81
CA LEU A 137 -37.89 -49.97 35.08
C LEU A 137 -36.88 -49.38 36.10
N GLY A 138 -36.77 -48.05 36.12
CA GLY A 138 -35.82 -47.32 36.98
C GLY A 138 -34.41 -47.18 36.38
N TYR A 139 -34.08 -47.84 35.27
CA TYR A 139 -32.76 -47.72 34.65
C TYR A 139 -32.64 -46.47 33.79
N SER A 140 -31.49 -45.79 33.91
CA SER A 140 -31.19 -44.59 33.15
C SER A 140 -30.83 -44.91 31.68
N PRO A 141 -31.32 -44.15 30.70
CA PRO A 141 -30.88 -44.25 29.31
C PRO A 141 -29.39 -43.82 29.12
N TYR A 142 -28.80 -43.12 30.08
CA TYR A 142 -27.38 -42.74 30.07
C TYR A 142 -26.49 -43.82 30.73
N LEU A 143 -26.51 -45.02 30.18
CA LEU A 143 -25.71 -46.14 30.70
C LEU A 143 -24.19 -45.89 30.60
N PRO A 144 -23.38 -46.45 31.53
CA PRO A 144 -21.93 -46.36 31.47
C PRO A 144 -21.39 -47.12 30.25
N GLY A 145 -20.28 -46.63 29.68
CA GLY A 145 -19.64 -47.24 28.50
C GLY A 145 -18.82 -48.50 28.82
N SER A 146 -18.39 -48.67 30.07
CA SER A 146 -17.59 -49.82 30.53
C SER A 146 -18.48 -50.99 30.93
N LYS A 147 -18.08 -52.22 30.57
CA LYS A 147 -18.75 -53.46 30.99
C LYS A 147 -18.52 -53.79 32.47
N GLU A 148 -17.59 -53.11 33.14
CA GLU A 148 -17.21 -53.36 34.54
C GLU A 148 -18.13 -52.65 35.55
N ILE A 149 -18.93 -51.68 35.11
CA ILE A 149 -19.84 -50.92 35.97
C ILE A 149 -21.24 -51.48 35.80
N ALA A 150 -21.77 -52.08 36.88
CA ALA A 150 -23.15 -52.56 36.90
C ALA A 150 -24.14 -51.39 36.72
N PRO A 151 -25.20 -51.54 35.91
CA PRO A 151 -26.23 -50.52 35.76
C PRO A 151 -26.97 -50.25 37.09
N GLU A 152 -26.91 -49.03 37.58
CA GLU A 152 -27.62 -48.54 38.77
C GLU A 152 -28.95 -47.90 38.36
N LYS A 153 -29.94 -48.00 39.26
CA LYS A 153 -31.24 -47.36 39.06
C LYS A 153 -31.17 -45.88 39.38
N ALA A 154 -31.89 -45.09 38.60
CA ALA A 154 -32.16 -43.71 38.89
C ALA A 154 -33.03 -43.58 40.14
N VAL A 155 -32.84 -42.49 40.87
CA VAL A 155 -33.58 -42.17 42.09
C VAL A 155 -34.69 -41.19 41.75
N LEU A 156 -35.90 -41.44 42.22
CA LEU A 156 -37.02 -40.52 42.03
C LEU A 156 -36.88 -39.35 43.01
N ILE A 157 -36.96 -38.12 42.49
CA ILE A 157 -36.86 -36.87 43.25
C ILE A 157 -38.12 -36.04 42.99
N GLU A 158 -38.69 -35.47 44.04
CA GLU A 158 -39.79 -34.50 43.94
C GLU A 158 -39.26 -33.11 43.57
N MET A 159 -39.91 -32.47 42.60
CA MET A 159 -39.52 -31.15 42.14
C MET A 159 -40.42 -30.08 42.78
N PRO A 160 -39.87 -28.92 43.16
CA PRO A 160 -40.63 -27.83 43.75
C PRO A 160 -41.57 -27.18 42.71
N GLU A 161 -42.80 -26.89 43.11
CA GLU A 161 -43.78 -26.17 42.30
C GLU A 161 -43.83 -24.68 42.67
N LEU A 162 -44.03 -23.83 41.67
CA LEU A 162 -44.24 -22.40 41.91
C LEU A 162 -45.55 -22.19 42.68
N PRO A 163 -45.56 -21.40 43.77
CA PRO A 163 -46.75 -21.17 44.59
C PRO A 163 -47.92 -20.59 43.79
N VAL A 164 -47.62 -19.72 42.82
CA VAL A 164 -48.60 -19.06 41.95
C VAL A 164 -48.08 -19.01 40.52
N ARG A 165 -48.96 -19.23 39.53
CA ARG A 165 -48.59 -19.19 38.10
C ARG A 165 -47.96 -17.84 37.75
N HIS A 166 -46.70 -17.87 37.32
CA HIS A 166 -45.92 -16.70 36.91
C HIS A 166 -45.82 -15.58 37.97
N TRP A 167 -46.00 -15.90 39.25
CA TRP A 167 -46.00 -14.93 40.35
C TRP A 167 -47.07 -13.84 40.23
N ARG A 168 -48.17 -14.12 39.52
CA ARG A 168 -49.26 -13.15 39.31
C ARG A 168 -50.37 -13.35 40.32
N LEU A 169 -50.72 -12.30 41.05
CA LEU A 169 -51.86 -12.27 41.95
C LEU A 169 -53.18 -12.24 41.16
N SER A 170 -54.24 -12.82 41.73
CA SER A 170 -55.56 -12.95 41.12
C SER A 170 -56.22 -11.62 40.73
N GLY A 171 -55.81 -10.51 41.36
CA GLY A 171 -56.33 -9.15 41.13
C GLY A 171 -55.52 -8.28 40.16
N GLY A 172 -54.46 -8.83 39.53
CA GLY A 172 -53.53 -8.04 38.72
C GLY A 172 -52.45 -7.40 39.60
N GLY A 173 -51.22 -7.87 39.44
CA GLY A 173 -50.09 -7.52 40.29
C GLY A 173 -49.11 -8.69 40.36
N GLU A 174 -47.85 -8.42 40.65
CA GLU A 174 -46.80 -9.44 40.72
C GLU A 174 -46.26 -9.52 42.14
N ILE A 175 -45.98 -10.74 42.61
CA ILE A 175 -45.39 -10.95 43.93
C ILE A 175 -44.03 -10.23 44.00
N ALA A 176 -43.79 -9.54 45.11
CA ALA A 176 -42.58 -8.76 45.33
C ALA A 176 -41.33 -9.64 45.20
N ARG A 177 -40.18 -9.03 44.90
CA ARG A 177 -38.93 -9.79 44.74
C ARG A 177 -38.47 -10.40 46.07
N GLU A 178 -38.68 -9.70 47.19
CA GLU A 178 -38.32 -10.20 48.52
C GLU A 178 -39.08 -11.48 48.87
N GLU A 179 -40.39 -11.52 48.66
CA GLU A 179 -41.22 -12.71 48.91
C GLU A 179 -40.83 -13.91 48.02
N ARG A 180 -40.41 -13.65 46.78
CA ARG A 180 -39.89 -14.70 45.88
C ARG A 180 -38.54 -15.25 46.32
N LEU A 181 -37.67 -14.39 46.84
CA LEU A 181 -36.40 -14.78 47.45
C LEU A 181 -36.63 -15.62 48.71
N GLU A 182 -37.56 -15.20 49.57
CA GLU A 182 -37.90 -15.92 50.78
C GLU A 182 -38.40 -17.34 50.47
N TRP A 183 -39.27 -17.49 49.48
CA TRP A 183 -39.71 -18.82 49.02
C TRP A 183 -38.56 -19.68 48.49
N LEU A 184 -37.60 -19.08 47.76
CA LEU A 184 -36.44 -19.81 47.24
C LEU A 184 -35.54 -20.35 48.35
N GLU A 185 -35.35 -19.58 49.42
CA GLU A 185 -34.47 -19.97 50.52
C GLU A 185 -35.16 -20.83 51.58
N SER A 186 -36.48 -20.69 51.78
CA SER A 186 -37.22 -21.43 52.82
C SER A 186 -37.76 -22.79 52.36
N ASN A 187 -37.89 -23.03 51.05
CA ASN A 187 -38.53 -24.24 50.54
C ASN A 187 -37.59 -25.47 50.59
N ALA A 188 -37.97 -26.45 51.43
CA ALA A 188 -37.22 -27.70 51.64
C ALA A 188 -37.01 -28.51 50.34
N LEU A 189 -37.97 -28.52 49.41
CA LEU A 189 -37.82 -29.23 48.14
C LEU A 189 -36.79 -28.57 47.22
N ILE A 190 -36.65 -27.24 47.28
CA ILE A 190 -35.63 -26.51 46.53
C ILE A 190 -34.25 -26.81 47.10
N GLN A 191 -34.09 -26.78 48.43
CA GLN A 191 -32.81 -27.10 49.07
C GLN A 191 -32.38 -28.54 48.77
N HIS A 192 -33.31 -29.50 48.86
CA HIS A 192 -33.03 -30.89 48.49
C HIS A 192 -32.67 -31.03 47.00
N ALA A 193 -33.41 -30.36 46.10
CA ALA A 193 -33.08 -30.39 44.68
C ALA A 193 -31.73 -29.71 44.34
N ARG A 194 -31.29 -28.72 45.13
CA ARG A 194 -29.95 -28.10 45.04
C ARG A 194 -28.86 -29.10 45.44
N GLU A 195 -29.03 -29.80 46.57
CA GLU A 195 -28.10 -30.85 47.05
C GLU A 195 -27.94 -31.98 46.03
N GLU A 196 -29.06 -32.38 45.41
CA GLU A 196 -29.09 -33.41 44.37
C GLU A 196 -28.57 -32.92 43.01
N GLY A 197 -28.26 -31.63 42.86
CA GLY A 197 -27.75 -31.01 41.64
C GLY A 197 -28.81 -30.85 40.53
N LEU A 198 -30.10 -30.94 40.87
CA LEU A 198 -31.24 -30.83 39.96
C LEU A 198 -31.81 -29.42 39.88
N TRP A 199 -31.54 -28.57 40.87
CA TRP A 199 -31.90 -27.15 40.88
C TRP A 199 -30.67 -26.28 40.68
N SER A 200 -30.59 -25.60 39.54
CA SER A 200 -29.43 -24.79 39.17
C SER A 200 -29.61 -23.31 39.51
N THR A 201 -28.54 -22.52 39.50
CA THR A 201 -28.61 -21.05 39.61
C THR A 201 -29.47 -20.42 38.51
N ARG A 202 -29.66 -21.08 37.37
CA ARG A 202 -30.62 -20.62 36.34
C ARG A 202 -32.05 -20.82 36.79
N SER A 203 -32.35 -21.92 37.48
CA SER A 203 -33.67 -22.18 38.06
C SER A 203 -34.00 -21.12 39.12
N ASP A 204 -33.03 -20.74 39.97
CA ASP A 204 -33.18 -19.63 40.92
C ASP A 204 -33.53 -18.31 40.21
N ARG A 205 -32.75 -17.92 39.19
CA ARG A 205 -33.02 -16.68 38.43
C ARG A 205 -34.38 -16.68 37.72
N LEU A 206 -34.77 -17.83 37.16
CA LEU A 206 -36.09 -17.99 36.52
C LEU A 206 -37.23 -17.88 37.53
N ALA A 207 -37.07 -18.48 38.71
CA ALA A 207 -38.01 -18.34 39.81
C ALA A 207 -38.06 -16.90 40.35
N LEU A 208 -36.94 -16.20 40.44
CA LEU A 208 -36.89 -14.77 40.79
C LEU A 208 -37.42 -13.85 39.68
N LYS A 209 -37.66 -14.38 38.48
CA LYS A 209 -38.02 -13.61 37.30
C LYS A 209 -37.01 -12.49 37.03
N ASP A 210 -35.72 -12.77 37.26
CA ASP A 210 -34.64 -11.82 37.00
C ASP A 210 -34.60 -11.46 35.51
N SER A 211 -34.15 -10.24 35.21
CA SER A 211 -34.03 -9.74 33.85
C SER A 211 -33.12 -10.64 33.01
N TRP A 212 -33.60 -11.00 31.82
CA TRP A 212 -32.80 -11.71 30.83
C TRP A 212 -31.85 -10.73 30.14
N TYR A 213 -30.69 -11.23 29.72
CA TYR A 213 -29.74 -10.42 28.95
C TYR A 213 -30.24 -10.31 27.50
N ARG A 214 -30.54 -9.09 27.08
CA ARG A 214 -30.76 -8.71 25.70
C ARG A 214 -29.55 -7.87 25.25
N LEU A 215 -28.88 -8.39 24.22
CA LEU A 215 -27.67 -7.82 23.65
C LEU A 215 -27.95 -7.18 22.29
N GLU A 216 -27.42 -5.99 22.07
CA GLU A 216 -27.41 -5.33 20.75
C GLU A 216 -26.00 -4.81 20.41
N GLU A 217 -25.72 -4.61 19.12
CA GLU A 217 -24.43 -4.09 18.63
C GLU A 217 -24.46 -2.55 18.51
N HIS A 218 -23.34 -1.90 18.87
CA HIS A 218 -23.07 -0.50 18.58
C HIS A 218 -21.68 -0.34 17.93
N SER A 219 -21.63 -0.13 16.61
CA SER A 219 -20.36 -0.04 15.89
C SER A 219 -20.46 0.88 14.68
N ALA A 220 -19.32 1.34 14.16
CA ALA A 220 -19.26 2.14 12.93
C ALA A 220 -19.70 1.35 11.68
N GLN A 221 -19.87 0.02 11.78
CA GLN A 221 -20.36 -0.84 10.71
C GLN A 221 -21.89 -0.88 10.64
N ARG A 222 -22.58 -0.41 11.69
CA ARG A 222 -24.03 -0.22 11.74
C ARG A 222 -24.39 1.13 11.12
N THR A 223 -25.62 1.26 10.64
CA THR A 223 -26.10 2.58 10.22
C THR A 223 -26.30 3.49 11.44
N PRO A 224 -26.11 4.81 11.30
CA PRO A 224 -26.30 5.76 12.40
C PRO A 224 -27.68 5.65 13.06
N GLU A 225 -28.74 5.40 12.27
CA GLU A 225 -30.11 5.28 12.77
C GLU A 225 -30.28 4.06 13.68
N GLN A 226 -29.65 2.93 13.33
CA GLN A 226 -29.71 1.71 14.13
C GLN A 226 -28.94 1.86 15.45
N ASN A 227 -27.76 2.50 15.40
CA ASN A 227 -26.98 2.80 16.61
C ASN A 227 -27.79 3.70 17.55
N GLN A 228 -28.39 4.78 17.03
CA GLN A 228 -29.24 5.68 17.82
C GLN A 228 -30.48 4.98 18.39
N PHE A 229 -31.08 4.05 17.65
CA PHE A 229 -32.17 3.22 18.14
C PHE A 229 -31.72 2.33 19.30
N ASN A 230 -30.60 1.62 19.14
CA ASN A 230 -30.04 0.72 20.15
C ASN A 230 -29.66 1.49 21.43
N GLU A 231 -29.06 2.69 21.31
CA GLU A 231 -28.78 3.57 22.45
C GLU A 231 -30.04 3.94 23.23
N LYS A 232 -31.14 4.30 22.54
CA LYS A 232 -32.43 4.61 23.19
C LYS A 232 -33.01 3.39 23.91
N GLN A 233 -32.89 2.19 23.32
CA GLN A 233 -33.34 0.95 23.97
C GLN A 233 -32.48 0.61 25.19
N PHE A 234 -31.18 0.90 25.15
CA PHE A 234 -30.27 0.71 26.28
C PHE A 234 -30.60 1.68 27.42
N LYS A 235 -30.77 2.97 27.12
CA LYS A 235 -31.18 4.00 28.10
C LYS A 235 -32.53 3.73 28.76
N SER A 236 -33.45 3.06 28.05
CA SER A 236 -34.76 2.67 28.60
C SER A 236 -34.77 1.31 29.31
N GLY A 237 -33.61 0.65 29.45
CA GLY A 237 -33.47 -0.66 30.11
C GLY A 237 -34.04 -1.84 29.33
N LYS A 238 -34.56 -1.61 28.11
CA LYS A 238 -35.09 -2.66 27.23
C LYS A 238 -33.99 -3.52 26.62
N VAL A 239 -32.80 -2.95 26.47
CA VAL A 239 -31.54 -3.63 26.17
C VAL A 239 -30.64 -3.39 27.38
N ASN A 240 -30.07 -4.44 27.96
CA ASN A 240 -29.25 -4.36 29.17
C ASN A 240 -27.79 -4.76 28.92
N VAL A 241 -27.45 -5.13 27.67
CA VAL A 241 -26.07 -5.31 27.21
C VAL A 241 -25.89 -4.65 25.86
N LEU A 242 -24.90 -3.78 25.73
CA LEU A 242 -24.53 -3.17 24.45
C LEU A 242 -23.10 -3.59 24.12
N ASN A 243 -22.92 -4.28 23.00
CA ASN A 243 -21.60 -4.70 22.51
C ASN A 243 -21.04 -3.62 21.58
N CYS A 244 -19.99 -2.95 22.02
CA CYS A 244 -19.53 -1.71 21.41
C CYS A 244 -18.13 -1.83 20.83
N SER A 245 -17.90 -1.17 19.69
CA SER A 245 -16.55 -0.87 19.21
C SER A 245 -15.98 0.39 19.90
N THR A 246 -14.90 0.96 19.35
CA THR A 246 -14.36 2.28 19.75
C THR A 246 -15.37 3.42 19.66
N THR A 247 -16.53 3.22 19.03
CA THR A 247 -17.60 4.23 18.90
C THR A 247 -18.15 4.74 20.23
N MET A 248 -18.05 3.96 21.31
CA MET A 248 -18.43 4.42 22.66
C MET A 248 -17.23 4.62 23.60
N GLU A 249 -16.01 4.57 23.06
CA GLU A 249 -14.80 4.76 23.86
C GLU A 249 -14.65 6.21 24.33
N MET A 250 -14.99 7.19 23.48
CA MET A 250 -14.90 8.63 23.76
C MET A 250 -16.23 9.35 23.49
N GLY A 251 -16.53 10.41 24.26
CA GLY A 251 -17.57 11.40 23.91
C GLY A 251 -19.05 11.09 24.18
N VAL A 252 -19.49 9.82 24.30
CA VAL A 252 -20.93 9.51 24.49
C VAL A 252 -21.31 9.37 25.96
N ASP A 253 -22.32 10.09 26.44
CA ASP A 253 -22.92 9.89 27.78
C ASP A 253 -24.21 9.05 27.67
N ILE A 254 -24.13 7.83 28.18
CA ILE A 254 -25.21 6.83 28.14
C ILE A 254 -25.90 6.61 29.49
N GLY A 255 -25.52 7.36 30.54
CA GLY A 255 -26.04 7.20 31.89
C GLY A 255 -25.10 6.42 32.82
N GLY A 256 -25.60 6.03 33.99
CA GLY A 256 -24.87 5.19 34.94
C GLY A 256 -24.70 3.76 34.43
N MET A 257 -23.47 3.25 34.45
CA MET A 257 -23.15 1.87 34.11
C MET A 257 -22.40 1.21 35.26
N SER A 258 -22.93 0.09 35.73
CA SER A 258 -22.31 -0.64 36.84
C SER A 258 -21.24 -1.64 36.39
N LEU A 259 -21.22 -1.99 35.10
CA LEU A 259 -20.28 -2.95 34.55
C LEU A 259 -19.84 -2.59 33.13
N VAL A 260 -18.53 -2.61 32.90
CA VAL A 260 -17.93 -2.66 31.57
C VAL A 260 -17.20 -3.98 31.40
N ALA A 261 -17.55 -4.72 30.36
CA ALA A 261 -16.86 -5.96 29.99
C ALA A 261 -16.11 -5.77 28.67
N MET A 262 -14.81 -6.05 28.68
CA MET A 262 -13.92 -5.97 27.53
C MET A 262 -13.62 -7.39 27.04
N ASN A 263 -14.05 -7.73 25.83
CA ASN A 263 -13.86 -9.07 25.25
C ASN A 263 -12.41 -9.36 24.80
N ASN A 264 -11.61 -8.32 24.65
CA ASN A 264 -10.17 -8.38 24.42
C ASN A 264 -9.51 -7.30 25.26
N VAL A 265 -8.22 -7.45 25.53
CA VAL A 265 -7.41 -6.36 26.06
C VAL A 265 -7.33 -5.23 25.02
N PRO A 266 -7.71 -3.98 25.38
CA PRO A 266 -7.52 -2.79 24.54
C PRO A 266 -6.06 -2.57 24.15
N PRO A 267 -5.79 -1.98 22.96
CA PRO A 267 -4.45 -1.92 22.39
C PRO A 267 -3.46 -1.08 23.21
N ALA A 268 -3.90 0.03 23.82
CA ALA A 268 -3.06 0.87 24.67
C ALA A 268 -3.69 1.12 26.07
N PRO A 269 -2.87 1.48 27.08
CA PRO A 269 -3.35 1.84 28.42
C PRO A 269 -4.44 2.91 28.41
N ALA A 270 -4.27 3.95 27.59
CA ALA A 270 -5.23 5.04 27.48
C ALA A 270 -6.60 4.55 27.00
N ASN A 271 -6.65 3.64 26.02
CA ASN A 271 -7.91 3.04 25.55
C ASN A 271 -8.58 2.24 26.68
N TYR A 272 -7.78 1.50 27.45
CA TYR A 272 -8.28 0.75 28.61
C TYR A 272 -8.92 1.68 29.63
N LEU A 273 -8.22 2.73 30.05
CA LEU A 273 -8.71 3.69 31.04
C LEU A 273 -9.99 4.41 30.56
N GLN A 274 -10.05 4.80 29.28
CA GLN A 274 -11.25 5.43 28.71
C GLN A 274 -12.46 4.49 28.70
N ARG A 275 -12.25 3.20 28.38
CA ARG A 275 -13.31 2.18 28.38
C ARG A 275 -13.73 1.80 29.79
N ALA A 276 -12.79 1.53 30.69
CA ALA A 276 -13.05 1.18 32.08
C ALA A 276 -13.75 2.34 32.83
N GLY A 277 -13.35 3.59 32.57
CA GLY A 277 -13.99 4.81 33.11
C GLY A 277 -15.39 5.10 32.56
N ARG A 278 -15.98 4.20 31.78
CA ARG A 278 -17.42 4.20 31.47
C ARG A 278 -18.25 3.64 32.61
N ALA A 279 -17.69 2.74 33.40
CA ALA A 279 -18.34 2.26 34.61
C ALA A 279 -18.21 3.29 35.75
N GLY A 280 -19.17 3.32 36.68
CA GLY A 280 -19.04 4.09 37.93
C GLY A 280 -19.21 5.60 37.82
N ARG A 281 -19.79 6.10 36.72
CA ARG A 281 -20.10 7.53 36.56
C ARG A 281 -21.28 7.94 37.46
N ARG A 282 -21.32 9.21 37.87
CA ARG A 282 -22.42 9.85 38.63
C ARG A 282 -22.65 9.27 40.05
N GLY A 283 -21.60 8.76 40.69
CA GLY A 283 -21.66 8.35 42.10
C GLY A 283 -22.30 6.99 42.35
N GLU A 284 -22.26 6.08 41.37
CA GLU A 284 -22.64 4.68 41.61
C GLU A 284 -21.79 4.07 42.72
N SER A 285 -22.44 3.37 43.66
CA SER A 285 -21.81 2.82 44.87
C SER A 285 -20.86 1.64 44.59
N ALA A 286 -21.02 0.97 43.45
CA ALA A 286 -20.15 -0.10 43.01
C ALA A 286 -20.11 -0.17 41.49
N SER A 287 -18.89 -0.27 40.93
CA SER A 287 -18.68 -0.44 39.50
C SER A 287 -17.56 -1.42 39.23
N ALA A 288 -17.68 -2.22 38.18
CA ALA A 288 -16.66 -3.19 37.80
C ALA A 288 -16.22 -3.01 36.34
N ALA A 289 -14.93 -3.26 36.10
CA ALA A 289 -14.36 -3.45 34.77
C ALA A 289 -13.82 -4.89 34.69
N ILE A 290 -14.31 -5.66 33.73
CA ILE A 290 -13.88 -7.05 33.51
C ILE A 290 -13.20 -7.12 32.15
N THR A 291 -12.03 -7.75 32.08
CA THR A 291 -11.30 -7.95 30.81
C THR A 291 -11.07 -9.43 30.57
N LEU A 292 -11.57 -9.92 29.44
CA LEU A 292 -11.28 -11.26 28.95
C LEU A 292 -9.94 -11.23 28.19
N CYS A 293 -8.94 -11.90 28.75
CA CYS A 293 -7.63 -12.05 28.15
C CYS A 293 -7.61 -13.31 27.30
N LYS A 294 -7.59 -13.14 25.96
CA LYS A 294 -7.40 -14.27 25.05
C LYS A 294 -5.98 -14.83 25.16
N ASN A 295 -5.78 -16.05 24.69
CA ASN A 295 -4.45 -16.67 24.56
C ASN A 295 -3.65 -16.04 23.39
N THR A 296 -3.52 -14.72 23.41
CA THR A 296 -2.57 -13.97 22.59
C THR A 296 -1.45 -13.50 23.51
N ALA A 297 -0.26 -13.23 22.96
CA ALA A 297 0.86 -12.74 23.76
C ALA A 297 0.44 -11.49 24.56
N HIS A 298 -0.26 -10.54 23.93
CA HIS A 298 -0.70 -9.33 24.61
C HIS A 298 -1.73 -9.60 25.71
N GLY A 299 -2.69 -10.50 25.46
CA GLY A 299 -3.67 -10.91 26.47
C GLY A 299 -3.02 -11.60 27.67
N MET A 300 -2.12 -12.55 27.44
CA MET A 300 -1.47 -13.32 28.49
C MET A 300 -0.58 -12.46 29.39
N GLU A 301 0.06 -11.44 28.83
CA GLU A 301 0.93 -10.58 29.62
C GLU A 301 0.13 -9.59 30.48
N VAL A 302 -0.98 -9.05 29.96
CA VAL A 302 -1.92 -8.26 30.80
C VAL A 302 -2.61 -9.13 31.87
N PHE A 303 -2.83 -10.42 31.59
CA PHE A 303 -3.34 -11.34 32.61
C PHE A 303 -2.37 -11.51 33.79
N LYS A 304 -1.05 -11.46 33.55
CA LYS A 304 -0.02 -11.51 34.61
C LYS A 304 0.11 -10.18 35.37
N ASP A 305 -0.09 -9.05 34.69
CA ASP A 305 -0.12 -7.71 35.28
C ASP A 305 -1.44 -6.98 34.97
N PRO A 306 -2.51 -7.25 35.73
CA PRO A 306 -3.82 -6.61 35.51
C PRO A 306 -3.81 -5.09 35.71
N LEU A 307 -2.81 -4.55 36.45
CA LEU A 307 -2.71 -3.12 36.75
C LEU A 307 -1.91 -2.35 35.69
N TRP A 308 -1.45 -3.00 34.61
CA TRP A 308 -0.61 -2.39 33.58
C TRP A 308 -1.15 -1.04 33.10
N ALA A 309 -2.47 -0.93 32.86
CA ALA A 309 -3.07 0.27 32.30
C ALA A 309 -3.08 1.45 33.28
N PHE A 310 -3.11 1.17 34.58
CA PHE A 310 -3.10 2.18 35.65
C PHE A 310 -1.68 2.60 36.03
N ASN A 311 -0.73 1.69 35.91
CA ASN A 311 0.68 1.92 36.24
C ASN A 311 1.49 2.50 35.07
N THR A 312 1.03 2.31 33.82
CA THR A 312 1.73 2.84 32.64
C THR A 312 1.57 4.36 32.58
N THR A 313 2.70 5.08 32.65
CA THR A 313 2.72 6.54 32.50
C THR A 313 2.37 6.95 31.06
N ALA A 314 1.26 7.66 30.89
CA ALA A 314 0.88 8.25 29.61
C ALA A 314 1.61 9.58 29.39
N SER A 315 2.28 9.71 28.24
CA SER A 315 2.87 10.98 27.82
C SER A 315 1.78 11.94 27.33
N ALA A 316 1.87 13.21 27.69
CA ALA A 316 0.95 14.22 27.18
C ALA A 316 1.10 14.34 25.65
N PRO A 317 0.00 14.28 24.88
CA PRO A 317 0.07 14.41 23.43
C PRO A 317 0.62 15.79 23.06
N ARG A 318 1.54 15.84 22.09
CA ARG A 318 2.14 17.09 21.60
C ARG A 318 1.72 17.32 20.16
N VAL A 319 1.14 18.49 19.88
CA VAL A 319 0.92 18.94 18.51
C VAL A 319 2.24 19.51 17.99
N ARG A 320 2.79 18.93 16.92
CA ARG A 320 4.04 19.39 16.30
C ARG A 320 3.76 20.04 14.95
N PHE A 321 4.38 21.20 14.73
CA PHE A 321 4.36 21.93 13.45
C PHE A 321 5.66 21.75 12.63
N GLY A 322 6.45 20.72 12.97
CA GLY A 322 7.76 20.44 12.38
C GLY A 322 7.72 19.71 11.04
N SER A 323 6.57 19.19 10.61
CA SER A 323 6.45 18.43 9.36
C SER A 323 6.28 19.35 8.16
N SER A 324 7.33 19.46 7.33
CA SER A 324 7.31 20.25 6.10
C SER A 324 6.29 19.73 5.08
N SER A 325 6.15 18.40 4.96
CA SER A 325 5.24 17.75 4.00
C SER A 325 3.77 18.09 4.30
N ILE A 326 3.32 17.90 5.55
CA ILE A 326 1.96 18.26 5.98
C ILE A 326 1.67 19.74 5.73
N VAL A 327 2.56 20.64 6.16
CA VAL A 327 2.36 22.09 5.99
C VAL A 327 2.27 22.44 4.49
N GLN A 328 3.14 21.87 3.65
CA GLN A 328 3.10 22.08 2.20
C GLN A 328 1.81 21.56 1.57
N ARG A 329 1.24 20.44 2.04
CA ARG A 329 -0.06 19.94 1.54
C ARG A 329 -1.21 20.85 1.93
N HIS A 330 -1.17 21.47 3.10
CA HIS A 330 -2.14 22.50 3.47
C HIS A 330 -1.99 23.77 2.61
N VAL A 331 -0.76 24.14 2.26
CA VAL A 331 -0.50 25.19 1.24
C VAL A 331 -1.13 24.80 -0.08
N ASN A 332 -0.86 23.59 -0.58
CA ASN A 332 -1.44 23.08 -1.84
C ASN A 332 -2.98 23.10 -1.79
N ALA A 333 -3.59 22.67 -0.69
CA ALA A 333 -5.05 22.66 -0.52
C ALA A 333 -5.65 24.07 -0.52
N LEU A 334 -5.02 25.02 0.19
CA LEU A 334 -5.44 26.42 0.19
C LEU A 334 -5.38 27.01 -1.23
N VAL A 335 -4.25 26.82 -1.90
CA VAL A 335 -3.99 27.40 -3.22
C VAL A 335 -4.89 26.78 -4.29
N LEU A 336 -5.06 25.45 -4.29
CA LEU A 336 -6.01 24.77 -5.18
C LEU A 336 -7.45 25.22 -4.90
N GLY A 337 -7.84 25.35 -3.63
CA GLY A 337 -9.18 25.83 -3.27
C GLY A 337 -9.45 27.26 -3.73
N LEU A 338 -8.44 28.14 -3.69
CA LEU A 338 -8.54 29.51 -4.21
C LEU A 338 -8.67 29.54 -5.73
N PHE A 339 -7.87 28.73 -6.45
CA PHE A 339 -8.00 28.56 -7.89
C PHE A 339 -9.39 28.06 -8.28
N LEU A 340 -9.88 26.99 -7.64
CA LEU A 340 -11.21 26.43 -7.93
C LEU A 340 -12.34 27.43 -7.65
N ARG A 341 -12.16 28.37 -6.72
CA ARG A 341 -13.15 29.41 -6.45
C ARG A 341 -13.09 30.58 -7.43
N ALA A 342 -11.90 30.92 -7.91
CA ALA A 342 -11.67 32.09 -8.77
C ALA A 342 -11.86 31.77 -10.26
N GLU A 343 -11.38 30.61 -10.70
CA GLU A 343 -11.20 30.29 -12.13
C GLU A 343 -12.18 29.22 -12.66
N VAL A 344 -12.97 28.61 -11.76
CA VAL A 344 -13.91 27.52 -12.08
C VAL A 344 -15.33 27.88 -11.64
N PRO A 345 -16.24 28.23 -12.57
CA PRO A 345 -17.62 28.66 -12.26
C PRO A 345 -18.51 27.55 -11.65
N ASP A 346 -18.28 26.29 -12.03
CA ASP A 346 -19.02 25.13 -11.53
C ASP A 346 -18.06 23.98 -11.16
N ALA A 347 -17.75 23.87 -9.87
CA ALA A 347 -16.89 22.83 -9.32
C ALA A 347 -17.66 21.61 -8.78
N THR A 348 -18.89 21.36 -9.24
CA THR A 348 -19.75 20.29 -8.69
C THR A 348 -19.36 18.87 -9.12
N LYS A 349 -18.54 18.70 -10.17
CA LYS A 349 -18.05 17.38 -10.65
C LYS A 349 -16.54 17.36 -10.86
N LEU A 350 -15.79 17.12 -9.79
CA LEU A 350 -14.33 17.03 -9.80
C LEU A 350 -13.86 15.62 -10.20
N SER A 351 -13.77 15.34 -11.49
CA SER A 351 -13.17 14.09 -12.02
C SER A 351 -11.74 14.30 -12.52
N CYS A 352 -10.94 13.22 -12.57
CA CYS A 352 -9.59 13.27 -13.11
C CYS A 352 -9.56 13.72 -14.58
N LYS A 353 -10.49 13.24 -15.42
CA LYS A 353 -10.60 13.69 -16.82
C LYS A 353 -10.80 15.20 -16.92
N TRP A 354 -11.72 15.75 -16.14
CA TRP A 354 -12.01 17.19 -16.15
C TRP A 354 -10.78 18.02 -15.77
N PHE A 355 -9.95 17.51 -14.86
CA PHE A 355 -8.80 18.25 -14.36
C PHE A 355 -7.56 18.14 -15.27
N PHE A 356 -7.24 16.92 -15.72
CA PHE A 356 -5.97 16.64 -16.41
C PHE A 356 -6.06 16.64 -17.94
N GLU A 357 -7.23 16.46 -18.55
CA GLU A 357 -7.41 16.42 -20.01
C GLU A 357 -8.01 17.73 -20.57
N GLY A 358 -7.82 17.96 -21.87
CA GLY A 358 -8.30 19.13 -22.63
C GLY A 358 -7.16 19.87 -23.33
N ASP A 359 -7.49 20.60 -24.40
CA ASP A 359 -6.52 21.41 -25.17
C ASP A 359 -5.78 22.40 -24.25
N GLU A 360 -6.52 23.02 -23.34
CA GLU A 360 -5.98 23.67 -22.15
C GLU A 360 -6.59 23.02 -20.89
N SER A 361 -5.92 21.98 -20.38
CA SER A 361 -6.39 21.28 -19.18
C SER A 361 -6.48 22.20 -17.95
N GLN A 362 -7.38 21.92 -17.01
CA GLN A 362 -7.49 22.70 -15.77
C GLN A 362 -6.22 22.64 -14.92
N CYS A 363 -5.47 21.53 -15.02
CA CYS A 363 -4.15 21.37 -14.42
C CYS A 363 -3.15 22.38 -14.99
N LEU A 364 -3.11 22.54 -16.31
CA LEU A 364 -2.27 23.56 -16.96
C LEU A 364 -2.72 24.97 -16.58
N ARG A 365 -4.02 25.27 -16.61
CA ARG A 365 -4.56 26.56 -16.14
C ARG A 365 -4.15 26.86 -14.71
N PHE A 366 -4.21 25.86 -13.83
CA PHE A 366 -3.75 25.97 -12.45
C PHE A 366 -2.25 26.29 -12.38
N LEU A 367 -1.40 25.56 -13.10
CA LEU A 367 0.05 25.79 -13.12
C LEU A 367 0.42 27.19 -13.64
N HIS A 368 -0.24 27.65 -14.71
CA HIS A 368 -0.07 28.99 -15.27
C HIS A 368 -0.55 30.07 -14.30
N TRP A 369 -1.71 29.86 -13.67
CA TRP A 369 -2.25 30.77 -12.67
C TRP A 369 -1.26 30.99 -11.52
N LEU A 370 -0.57 29.94 -11.05
CA LEU A 370 0.41 30.05 -9.96
C LEU A 370 1.58 31.01 -10.25
N ASN A 371 2.00 31.17 -11.50
CA ASN A 371 3.15 32.02 -11.87
C ASN A 371 2.98 33.50 -11.49
N HIS A 372 1.74 33.97 -11.33
CA HIS A 372 1.43 35.38 -11.11
C HIS A 372 0.76 35.66 -9.75
N GLN A 373 0.75 34.69 -8.85
CA GLN A 373 -0.06 34.74 -7.61
C GLN A 373 0.76 34.96 -6.34
N ALA A 374 2.09 35.00 -6.43
CA ALA A 374 2.98 35.13 -5.26
C ALA A 374 2.61 36.34 -4.39
N ASP A 375 2.46 37.52 -4.99
CA ASP A 375 2.13 38.75 -4.26
C ASP A 375 0.71 38.73 -3.67
N GLN A 376 -0.28 38.27 -4.45
CA GLN A 376 -1.68 38.24 -4.01
C GLN A 376 -1.95 37.23 -2.89
N LEU A 377 -1.14 36.17 -2.83
CA LEU A 377 -1.29 35.08 -1.84
C LEU A 377 -0.33 35.22 -0.66
N ALA A 378 0.63 36.14 -0.69
CA ALA A 378 1.68 36.28 0.31
C ALA A 378 1.15 36.32 1.75
N ASP A 379 0.17 37.18 2.05
CA ASP A 379 -0.40 37.30 3.39
C ASP A 379 -1.11 36.03 3.86
N LYS A 380 -1.83 35.35 2.96
CA LYS A 380 -2.56 34.11 3.27
C LYS A 380 -1.59 32.97 3.55
N LEU A 381 -0.55 32.84 2.72
CA LEU A 381 0.49 31.83 2.87
C LEU A 381 1.30 32.08 4.15
N LYS A 382 1.70 33.33 4.41
CA LYS A 382 2.39 33.72 5.64
C LYS A 382 1.58 33.41 6.89
N ARG A 383 0.27 33.69 6.88
CA ARG A 383 -0.62 33.34 7.99
C ARG A 383 -0.74 31.82 8.18
N LEU A 384 -0.77 31.04 7.10
CA LEU A 384 -0.85 29.59 7.17
C LEU A 384 0.46 28.96 7.70
N THR A 385 1.61 29.47 7.28
CA THR A 385 2.93 28.93 7.66
C THR A 385 3.46 29.50 8.98
N GLN A 386 2.79 30.48 9.58
CA GLN A 386 3.21 31.10 10.83
C GLN A 386 3.33 30.05 11.95
N GLY A 387 4.49 30.03 12.63
CA GLY A 387 4.77 29.07 13.71
C GLY A 387 5.05 27.63 13.23
N THR A 388 5.19 27.42 11.92
CA THR A 388 5.54 26.12 11.32
C THR A 388 6.97 26.08 10.80
N VAL A 389 7.45 24.88 10.42
CA VAL A 389 8.78 24.69 9.81
C VAL A 389 8.96 25.43 8.47
N LEU A 390 7.87 25.81 7.79
CA LEU A 390 7.91 26.53 6.51
C LEU A 390 7.76 28.05 6.66
N MET A 391 7.78 28.58 7.89
CA MET A 391 7.62 30.02 8.15
C MET A 391 8.70 30.87 7.49
N SER A 392 9.91 30.32 7.28
CA SER A 392 11.03 31.03 6.65
C SER A 392 10.95 31.09 5.13
N LEU A 393 10.02 30.37 4.49
CA LEU A 393 9.91 30.33 3.04
C LEU A 393 9.04 31.46 2.51
N THR A 394 9.41 32.00 1.35
CA THR A 394 8.62 33.02 0.67
C THR A 394 7.41 32.43 -0.05
N ALA A 395 6.45 33.30 -0.38
CA ALA A 395 5.28 32.91 -1.16
C ALA A 395 5.70 32.26 -2.48
N THR A 396 6.67 32.84 -3.18
CA THR A 396 7.23 32.32 -4.43
C THR A 396 7.75 30.89 -4.25
N GLN A 397 8.59 30.64 -3.25
CA GLN A 397 9.14 29.30 -2.99
C GLN A 397 8.04 28.26 -2.67
N LEU A 398 7.04 28.64 -1.87
CA LEU A 398 5.93 27.77 -1.53
C LEU A 398 5.09 27.40 -2.76
N LEU A 399 4.84 28.36 -3.66
CA LEU A 399 4.11 28.14 -4.90
C LEU A 399 4.92 27.33 -5.91
N THR A 400 6.23 27.55 -6.04
CA THR A 400 7.12 26.74 -6.88
C THR A 400 7.10 25.28 -6.44
N ARG A 401 7.10 25.01 -5.12
CA ARG A 401 6.92 23.65 -4.59
C ARG A 401 5.56 23.06 -4.95
N THR A 402 4.48 23.84 -4.84
CA THR A 402 3.13 23.41 -5.26
C THR A 402 3.10 23.06 -6.76
N GLN A 403 3.73 23.86 -7.61
CA GLN A 403 3.84 23.60 -9.06
C GLN A 403 4.57 22.28 -9.32
N ALA A 404 5.77 22.11 -8.75
CA ALA A 404 6.56 20.90 -8.93
C ALA A 404 5.80 19.63 -8.48
N MET A 405 5.10 19.70 -7.34
CA MET A 405 4.27 18.60 -6.85
C MET A 405 3.11 18.29 -7.81
N MET A 406 2.40 19.32 -8.31
CA MET A 406 1.28 19.10 -9.24
C MET A 406 1.75 18.55 -10.60
N GLN A 407 2.85 19.07 -11.14
CA GLN A 407 3.45 18.58 -12.37
C GLN A 407 3.78 17.08 -12.27
N GLN A 408 4.36 16.64 -11.15
CA GLN A 408 4.61 15.22 -10.93
C GLN A 408 3.33 14.36 -10.91
N VAL A 409 2.24 14.89 -10.36
CA VAL A 409 0.94 14.20 -10.37
C VAL A 409 0.38 14.11 -11.78
N ASP A 410 0.41 15.22 -12.54
CA ASP A 410 -0.05 15.29 -13.92
C ASP A 410 0.71 14.31 -14.81
N ILE A 411 2.04 14.35 -14.76
CA ILE A 411 2.93 13.44 -15.49
C ILE A 411 2.55 11.98 -15.25
N ARG A 412 2.45 11.56 -13.97
CA ARG A 412 2.11 10.17 -13.63
C ARG A 412 0.71 9.79 -14.09
N TRP A 413 -0.23 10.73 -13.99
CA TRP A 413 -1.60 10.45 -14.39
C TRP A 413 -1.69 10.27 -15.90
N ARG A 414 -1.03 11.15 -16.66
CA ARG A 414 -0.94 11.13 -18.13
C ARG A 414 -0.15 9.93 -18.66
N SER A 415 0.96 9.55 -18.02
CA SER A 415 1.73 8.36 -18.45
C SER A 415 0.88 7.09 -18.35
N GLN A 416 0.10 6.95 -17.28
CA GLN A 416 -0.82 5.82 -17.13
C GLN A 416 -2.00 5.90 -18.11
N LEU A 417 -2.46 7.10 -18.46
CA LEU A 417 -3.47 7.29 -19.51
C LEU A 417 -2.92 6.87 -20.88
N ALA A 418 -1.70 7.27 -21.23
CA ALA A 418 -1.04 6.94 -22.49
C ALA A 418 -0.96 5.42 -22.68
N ILE A 419 -0.49 4.69 -21.67
CA ILE A 419 -0.47 3.21 -21.67
C ILE A 419 -1.87 2.63 -21.96
N LEU A 420 -2.93 3.17 -21.35
CA LEU A 420 -4.30 2.68 -21.60
C LEU A 420 -4.77 2.97 -23.03
N LEU A 421 -4.38 4.10 -23.61
CA LEU A 421 -4.72 4.47 -24.99
C LEU A 421 -3.91 3.66 -26.02
N GLU A 422 -2.61 3.45 -25.79
CA GLU A 422 -1.77 2.57 -26.63
C GLU A 422 -2.31 1.14 -26.66
N ASN A 423 -2.74 0.59 -25.52
CA ASN A 423 -3.36 -0.72 -25.51
C ASN A 423 -4.66 -0.77 -26.34
N ILE A 424 -5.42 0.33 -26.41
CA ILE A 424 -6.59 0.44 -27.30
C ILE A 424 -6.15 0.46 -28.76
N GLU A 425 -5.08 1.19 -29.10
CA GLU A 425 -4.57 1.25 -30.47
C GLU A 425 -4.01 -0.10 -30.94
N ALA A 426 -3.31 -0.82 -30.07
CA ALA A 426 -2.87 -2.19 -30.34
C ALA A 426 -4.07 -3.12 -30.62
N LEU A 427 -5.13 -3.04 -29.80
CA LEU A 427 -6.35 -3.81 -30.03
C LEU A 427 -7.08 -3.43 -31.33
N LYS A 428 -7.10 -2.14 -31.68
CA LYS A 428 -7.65 -1.64 -32.95
C LYS A 428 -6.92 -2.22 -34.15
N ALA A 429 -5.59 -2.33 -34.06
CA ALA A 429 -4.76 -2.88 -35.12
C ALA A 429 -5.00 -4.38 -35.33
N ASP A 430 -5.21 -5.13 -34.24
CA ASP A 430 -5.46 -6.57 -34.30
C ASP A 430 -6.89 -6.92 -34.76
N ASN A 431 -7.89 -6.08 -34.47
CA ASN A 431 -9.28 -6.35 -34.82
C ASN A 431 -10.11 -5.07 -35.04
N SER A 432 -10.72 -4.92 -36.21
CA SER A 432 -11.58 -3.76 -36.52
C SER A 432 -12.85 -3.68 -35.64
N ALA A 433 -13.31 -4.80 -35.08
CA ALA A 433 -14.38 -4.88 -34.09
C ALA A 433 -13.87 -4.95 -32.64
N TRP A 434 -12.68 -4.40 -32.35
CA TRP A 434 -12.05 -4.46 -31.03
C TRP A 434 -12.97 -4.00 -29.88
N GLU A 435 -13.82 -2.98 -30.06
CA GLU A 435 -14.77 -2.52 -29.02
C GLU A 435 -15.80 -3.58 -28.63
N GLU A 436 -16.09 -4.53 -29.51
CA GLU A 436 -16.99 -5.64 -29.21
C GLU A 436 -16.27 -6.81 -28.54
N THR A 437 -14.94 -6.87 -28.70
CA THR A 437 -14.11 -7.88 -28.06
C THR A 437 -14.10 -7.70 -26.54
N PRO A 438 -14.04 -8.80 -25.79
CA PRO A 438 -13.84 -8.78 -24.35
C PRO A 438 -12.68 -7.89 -23.86
N ALA A 439 -11.53 -7.95 -24.54
CA ALA A 439 -10.37 -7.10 -24.24
C ALA A 439 -10.65 -5.61 -24.50
N GLY A 440 -11.23 -5.25 -25.65
CA GLY A 440 -11.55 -3.85 -25.96
C GLY A 440 -12.60 -3.24 -25.03
N LYS A 441 -13.62 -4.01 -24.63
CA LYS A 441 -14.58 -3.58 -23.59
C LYS A 441 -13.87 -3.33 -22.25
N ALA A 442 -12.97 -4.24 -21.83
CA ALA A 442 -12.17 -4.09 -20.61
C ALA A 442 -11.47 -2.74 -20.55
N ILE A 443 -10.69 -2.44 -21.59
CA ILE A 443 -9.85 -1.25 -21.62
C ILE A 443 -10.70 0.00 -21.77
N ALA A 444 -11.76 -0.02 -22.58
CA ALA A 444 -12.68 1.10 -22.70
C ALA A 444 -13.33 1.47 -21.34
N TYR A 445 -13.66 0.46 -20.54
CA TYR A 445 -14.19 0.69 -19.21
C TYR A 445 -13.13 1.09 -18.18
N GLN A 446 -11.93 0.50 -18.21
CA GLN A 446 -10.82 0.95 -17.38
C GLN A 446 -10.48 2.41 -17.65
N LEU A 447 -10.43 2.79 -18.93
CA LEU A 447 -10.25 4.16 -19.36
C LEU A 447 -11.36 5.06 -18.82
N ARG A 448 -12.62 4.64 -18.92
CA ARG A 448 -13.77 5.39 -18.36
C ARG A 448 -13.66 5.57 -16.85
N ASP A 449 -13.31 4.52 -16.12
CA ASP A 449 -13.24 4.55 -14.65
C ASP A 449 -12.00 5.34 -14.18
N TYR A 450 -10.86 5.22 -14.87
CA TYR A 450 -9.64 6.01 -14.62
C TYR A 450 -9.86 7.50 -14.86
N ARG A 451 -10.55 7.85 -15.96
CA ARG A 451 -11.01 9.21 -16.28
C ARG A 451 -12.06 9.73 -15.30
N GLY A 452 -12.97 8.85 -14.87
CA GLY A 452 -14.08 9.16 -13.97
C GLY A 452 -13.72 9.15 -12.48
N ALA A 453 -12.48 8.82 -12.12
CA ALA A 453 -12.02 8.80 -10.74
C ALA A 453 -12.18 10.19 -10.08
N TYR A 454 -12.54 10.20 -8.79
CA TYR A 454 -12.70 11.43 -8.04
C TYR A 454 -11.34 12.12 -7.81
N LEU A 455 -11.24 13.39 -8.17
CA LEU A 455 -9.98 14.14 -8.19
C LEU A 455 -9.29 14.15 -6.82
N PHE A 456 -10.00 14.48 -5.75
CA PHE A 456 -9.37 14.59 -4.43
C PHE A 456 -8.85 13.25 -3.92
N SER A 457 -9.56 12.14 -4.17
CA SER A 457 -9.05 10.81 -3.84
C SER A 457 -7.71 10.53 -4.53
N LYS A 458 -7.58 10.93 -5.82
CA LYS A 458 -6.33 10.80 -6.55
C LYS A 458 -5.24 11.71 -5.99
N LEU A 459 -5.53 12.99 -5.76
CA LEU A 459 -4.56 13.96 -5.21
C LEU A 459 -4.08 13.60 -3.80
N ILE A 460 -4.93 13.02 -2.95
CA ILE A 460 -4.51 12.52 -1.63
C ILE A 460 -3.62 11.29 -1.78
N SER A 461 -3.99 10.34 -2.66
CA SER A 461 -3.17 9.13 -2.89
C SER A 461 -1.77 9.43 -3.45
N GLU A 462 -1.61 10.57 -4.13
CA GLU A 462 -0.34 11.07 -4.64
C GLU A 462 0.36 12.06 -3.69
N ALA A 463 -0.11 12.18 -2.44
CA ALA A 463 0.44 13.05 -1.41
C ALA A 463 0.45 14.56 -1.76
N PHE A 464 -0.42 15.00 -2.67
CA PHE A 464 -0.59 16.41 -3.03
C PHE A 464 -1.47 17.16 -2.03
N LEU A 465 -2.55 16.51 -1.55
CA LEU A 465 -3.47 17.03 -0.52
C LEU A 465 -3.27 16.32 0.82
N PRO A 466 -3.69 16.93 1.95
CA PRO A 466 -3.70 16.26 3.26
C PRO A 466 -4.63 15.04 3.25
N GLY A 467 -4.14 13.89 3.72
CA GLY A 467 -4.93 12.66 3.81
C GLY A 467 -5.68 12.47 5.14
N HIS A 468 -5.22 13.08 6.23
CA HIS A 468 -5.87 12.96 7.53
C HIS A 468 -7.28 13.55 7.49
N GLY A 469 -8.29 12.71 7.75
CA GLY A 469 -9.71 13.07 7.75
C GLY A 469 -10.47 12.64 6.48
N PHE A 470 -9.78 12.17 5.44
CA PHE A 470 -10.41 11.63 4.23
C PHE A 470 -10.06 10.14 4.07
N PRO A 471 -11.04 9.22 4.13
CA PRO A 471 -10.77 7.79 3.95
C PRO A 471 -10.30 7.49 2.52
N VAL A 472 -9.00 7.30 2.32
CA VAL A 472 -8.44 6.80 1.06
C VAL A 472 -8.42 5.28 1.09
N GLY A 473 -8.78 4.65 -0.04
CA GLY A 473 -8.76 3.19 -0.14
C GLY A 473 -9.75 2.51 0.78
N VAL A 474 -10.91 3.12 1.07
CA VAL A 474 -11.98 2.46 1.82
C VAL A 474 -12.89 1.68 0.88
N VAL A 475 -13.19 0.44 1.27
CA VAL A 475 -14.01 -0.50 0.52
C VAL A 475 -15.15 -1.04 1.36
N ASN A 476 -16.25 -1.37 0.68
CA ASN A 476 -17.49 -1.82 1.31
C ASN A 476 -17.61 -3.35 1.29
N PHE A 477 -18.30 -3.89 2.29
CA PHE A 477 -18.75 -5.28 2.33
C PHE A 477 -20.27 -5.36 2.13
N ASN A 478 -20.70 -5.94 1.02
CA ASN A 478 -22.12 -6.18 0.76
C ASN A 478 -22.57 -7.51 1.33
N TYR A 479 -23.16 -7.43 2.51
CA TYR A 479 -23.74 -8.56 3.22
C TYR A 479 -25.18 -8.91 2.81
N LEU A 480 -25.81 -8.12 1.92
CA LEU A 480 -27.25 -8.25 1.61
C LEU A 480 -27.56 -9.57 0.88
N THR A 481 -28.16 -10.52 1.59
CA THR A 481 -28.66 -11.77 1.01
C THR A 481 -30.09 -11.60 0.48
N ALA A 482 -30.59 -12.59 -0.27
CA ALA A 482 -31.98 -12.60 -0.76
C ALA A 482 -32.98 -12.44 0.40
N ASP A 483 -32.79 -13.22 1.48
CA ASP A 483 -33.61 -13.17 2.70
C ASP A 483 -33.66 -11.77 3.32
N GLU A 484 -32.57 -10.99 3.25
CA GLU A 484 -32.52 -9.65 3.82
C GLU A 484 -33.18 -8.59 2.94
N LEU A 485 -33.01 -8.72 1.62
CA LEU A 485 -33.66 -7.84 0.66
C LEU A 485 -35.18 -8.00 0.74
N GLU A 486 -35.67 -9.23 0.89
CA GLU A 486 -37.10 -9.52 1.11
C GLU A 486 -37.60 -8.92 2.42
N LYS A 487 -36.90 -9.15 3.55
CA LYS A 487 -37.27 -8.57 4.85
C LYS A 487 -37.33 -7.04 4.82
N ARG A 488 -36.35 -6.38 4.20
CA ARG A 488 -36.35 -4.91 4.07
C ARG A 488 -37.51 -4.41 3.22
N ARG A 489 -37.89 -5.12 2.15
CA ARG A 489 -39.06 -4.78 1.34
C ARG A 489 -40.35 -4.91 2.13
N ALA A 490 -40.51 -5.98 2.92
CA ALA A 490 -41.68 -6.17 3.77
C ALA A 490 -41.83 -5.06 4.82
N ILE A 491 -40.71 -4.60 5.41
CA ILE A 491 -40.71 -3.47 6.36
C ILE A 491 -41.05 -2.14 5.66
N LYS A 492 -40.45 -1.88 4.49
CA LYS A 492 -40.79 -0.66 3.71
C LYS A 492 -42.25 -0.65 3.28
N ALA A 493 -42.83 -1.80 2.92
CA ALA A 493 -44.24 -1.92 2.59
C ALA A 493 -45.18 -1.62 3.77
N THR A 494 -44.71 -1.76 5.01
CA THR A 494 -45.48 -1.48 6.23
C THR A 494 -45.27 -0.08 6.80
N GLN A 495 -44.24 0.67 6.35
CA GLN A 495 -43.88 2.00 6.86
C GLN A 495 -43.92 3.12 5.81
N ALA A 496 -44.43 2.86 4.59
CA ALA A 496 -44.36 3.83 3.50
C ALA A 496 -45.27 5.05 3.72
N ASP A 497 -44.65 6.22 3.92
CA ASP A 497 -45.21 7.52 3.52
C ASP A 497 -45.07 7.65 1.99
N PRO A 498 -46.14 7.91 1.21
CA PRO A 498 -46.11 7.91 -0.25
C PRO A 498 -45.16 8.93 -0.91
N ASN A 499 -44.61 9.88 -0.15
CA ASN A 499 -43.81 10.99 -0.68
C ASN A 499 -42.28 10.81 -0.62
N GLU A 500 -41.75 9.71 -0.05
CA GLU A 500 -40.30 9.45 -0.11
C GLU A 500 -39.91 8.77 -1.44
N GLY A 501 -39.41 9.58 -2.38
CA GLY A 501 -38.84 9.11 -3.64
C GLY A 501 -37.79 8.01 -3.43
N GLY A 502 -37.86 6.95 -4.25
CA GLY A 502 -37.04 5.75 -4.10
C GLY A 502 -35.54 6.03 -4.00
N GLU A 503 -34.91 5.55 -2.91
CA GLU A 503 -33.45 5.66 -2.73
C GLU A 503 -32.69 5.00 -3.89
N SER A 504 -31.87 5.81 -4.58
CA SER A 504 -30.89 5.41 -5.59
C SER A 504 -29.94 4.30 -5.07
N PHE A 505 -29.50 3.40 -5.96
CA PHE A 505 -28.52 2.34 -5.66
C PHE A 505 -27.24 2.89 -5.00
N SER A 506 -26.81 4.10 -5.37
CA SER A 506 -25.64 4.77 -4.77
C SER A 506 -25.82 5.07 -3.27
N ARG A 507 -27.00 5.56 -2.85
CA ARG A 507 -27.32 5.80 -1.43
C ARG A 507 -27.43 4.51 -0.61
N ARG A 508 -27.66 3.36 -1.26
CA ARG A 508 -27.66 2.04 -0.59
C ARG A 508 -26.25 1.52 -0.32
N ILE A 509 -25.28 1.89 -1.16
CA ILE A 509 -23.87 1.53 -0.98
C ILE A 509 -23.24 2.35 0.15
N GLU A 510 -23.59 3.63 0.29
CA GLU A 510 -23.12 4.50 1.39
C GLU A 510 -23.49 3.99 2.79
N LYS A 511 -24.49 3.10 2.90
CA LYS A 511 -24.97 2.50 4.16
C LYS A 511 -24.39 1.10 4.43
N LEU A 512 -23.44 0.62 3.61
CA LEU A 512 -22.78 -0.67 3.83
C LEU A 512 -21.59 -0.54 4.79
N PRO A 513 -21.26 -1.62 5.55
CA PRO A 513 -20.04 -1.70 6.34
C PRO A 513 -18.81 -1.43 5.48
N SER A 514 -17.91 -0.59 5.99
CA SER A 514 -16.71 -0.16 5.27
C SER A 514 -15.45 -0.36 6.11
N ARG A 515 -14.32 -0.58 5.44
CA ARG A 515 -12.98 -0.73 6.02
C ARG A 515 -11.94 -0.13 5.09
N ASP A 516 -10.82 0.35 5.64
CA ASP A 516 -9.62 0.61 4.85
C ASP A 516 -9.15 -0.68 4.16
N LEU A 517 -8.58 -0.55 2.95
CA LEU A 517 -8.17 -1.67 2.11
C LEU A 517 -7.18 -2.63 2.81
N PRO A 518 -6.13 -2.15 3.50
CA PRO A 518 -5.23 -3.04 4.25
C PRO A 518 -5.98 -3.93 5.25
N THR A 519 -6.92 -3.37 6.01
CA THR A 519 -7.75 -4.13 6.96
C THR A 519 -8.75 -5.04 6.23
N ALA A 520 -9.37 -4.56 5.14
CA ALA A 520 -10.35 -5.31 4.36
C ALA A 520 -9.76 -6.54 3.66
N LEU A 521 -8.49 -6.50 3.23
CA LEU A 521 -7.77 -7.64 2.67
C LEU A 521 -7.61 -8.81 3.65
N ARG A 522 -7.81 -8.56 4.96
CA ARG A 522 -7.83 -9.58 6.02
C ARG A 522 -9.25 -9.90 6.49
N GLU A 523 -10.06 -8.88 6.75
CA GLU A 523 -11.39 -9.05 7.37
C GLU A 523 -12.48 -9.41 6.37
N TYR A 524 -12.38 -8.95 5.12
CA TYR A 524 -13.42 -9.10 4.10
C TYR A 524 -12.98 -9.97 2.92
N ALA A 525 -11.72 -10.39 2.84
CA ALA A 525 -11.26 -11.20 1.74
C ALA A 525 -11.96 -12.58 1.69
N PRO A 526 -12.12 -13.18 0.50
CA PRO A 526 -12.91 -14.39 0.31
C PRO A 526 -12.46 -15.53 1.22
N GLY A 527 -13.41 -16.18 1.89
CA GLY A 527 -13.16 -17.21 2.90
C GLY A 527 -13.24 -16.70 4.35
N ALA A 528 -13.09 -15.40 4.58
CA ALA A 528 -13.27 -14.80 5.91
C ALA A 528 -14.76 -14.73 6.30
N ASP A 529 -15.03 -14.93 7.59
CA ASP A 529 -16.36 -14.74 8.17
C ASP A 529 -16.48 -13.34 8.79
N VAL A 530 -17.55 -12.64 8.40
CA VAL A 530 -17.87 -11.27 8.82
C VAL A 530 -19.08 -11.32 9.74
N VAL A 531 -18.92 -10.85 10.97
CA VAL A 531 -20.00 -10.81 11.97
C VAL A 531 -20.65 -9.44 11.99
N LEU A 532 -21.94 -9.40 11.72
CA LEU A 532 -22.74 -8.19 11.60
C LEU A 532 -24.10 -8.41 12.27
N GLY A 533 -24.36 -7.75 13.40
CA GLY A 533 -25.68 -7.65 14.02
C GLY A 533 -26.13 -8.96 14.63
N GLY A 534 -25.19 -9.68 15.25
CA GLY A 534 -25.39 -11.03 15.78
C GLY A 534 -25.52 -12.11 14.69
N LYS A 535 -25.29 -11.77 13.42
CA LYS A 535 -25.30 -12.71 12.30
C LYS A 535 -23.92 -12.88 11.70
N VAL A 536 -23.61 -14.07 11.23
CA VAL A 536 -22.37 -14.42 10.56
C VAL A 536 -22.64 -14.53 9.07
N TYR A 537 -21.79 -13.88 8.27
CA TYR A 537 -21.78 -13.91 6.82
C TYR A 537 -20.42 -14.40 6.35
N ARG A 538 -20.38 -15.17 5.27
CA ARG A 538 -19.10 -15.56 4.65
C ARG A 538 -18.81 -14.69 3.43
N SER A 539 -17.62 -14.09 3.39
CA SER A 539 -17.15 -13.43 2.16
C SER A 539 -16.92 -14.48 1.08
N SER A 540 -17.62 -14.33 -0.05
CA SER A 540 -17.66 -15.32 -1.13
C SER A 540 -17.11 -14.76 -2.45
N GLY A 541 -16.57 -13.54 -2.41
CA GLY A 541 -16.13 -12.85 -3.61
C GLY A 541 -15.81 -11.39 -3.40
N ILE A 542 -15.33 -10.77 -4.46
CA ILE A 542 -15.05 -9.35 -4.57
C ILE A 542 -16.11 -8.66 -5.41
N MET A 543 -16.36 -7.38 -5.14
CA MET A 543 -17.05 -6.53 -6.08
C MET A 543 -16.09 -6.10 -7.16
N LEU A 544 -16.57 -6.19 -8.38
CA LEU A 544 -15.86 -5.73 -9.55
C LEU A 544 -16.43 -4.37 -9.97
N GLY A 545 -15.59 -3.49 -10.53
CA GLY A 545 -16.02 -2.18 -11.06
C GLY A 545 -17.13 -2.32 -12.11
N LYS A 546 -17.80 -1.21 -12.47
CA LYS A 546 -18.96 -1.19 -13.41
C LYS A 546 -18.66 -1.88 -14.77
N VAL A 547 -17.38 -2.00 -15.12
CA VAL A 547 -16.79 -2.78 -16.22
C VAL A 547 -17.30 -4.23 -16.26
N LEU A 548 -17.34 -4.88 -15.10
CA LEU A 548 -17.46 -6.34 -14.94
C LEU A 548 -18.85 -6.78 -14.49
N ALA A 549 -19.70 -5.83 -14.09
CA ALA A 549 -21.09 -6.08 -13.68
C ALA A 549 -22.07 -6.28 -14.85
N SER A 550 -21.62 -6.07 -16.10
CA SER A 550 -22.42 -6.21 -17.32
C SER A 550 -22.58 -7.68 -17.78
N GLY A 551 -21.87 -8.62 -17.16
CA GLY A 551 -21.98 -10.04 -17.44
C GLY A 551 -21.37 -10.49 -18.79
N GLN A 552 -20.63 -9.61 -19.48
CA GLN A 552 -19.85 -10.00 -20.66
C GLN A 552 -18.40 -10.31 -20.26
N GLU A 553 -17.85 -11.35 -20.89
CA GLU A 553 -16.51 -11.87 -20.62
C GLU A 553 -15.43 -10.78 -20.74
N LEU A 554 -14.40 -10.89 -19.91
CA LEU A 554 -13.05 -10.44 -20.23
C LEU A 554 -12.26 -11.71 -20.59
N SER A 555 -12.18 -12.07 -21.86
CA SER A 555 -11.19 -13.03 -22.33
C SER A 555 -9.89 -12.26 -22.61
N GLY A 556 -8.96 -12.37 -21.66
CA GLY A 556 -7.62 -11.78 -21.77
C GLY A 556 -6.95 -11.64 -20.41
N ASP A 557 -5.76 -12.22 -20.26
CA ASP A 557 -4.87 -12.05 -19.11
C ASP A 557 -4.19 -10.66 -19.07
N HIS A 558 -4.43 -9.81 -20.07
CA HIS A 558 -3.67 -8.59 -20.37
C HIS A 558 -3.93 -7.36 -19.46
N HIS A 559 -4.80 -7.47 -18.45
CA HIS A 559 -5.26 -6.32 -17.66
C HIS A 559 -5.08 -6.45 -16.14
N ILE A 560 -4.45 -7.53 -15.69
CA ILE A 560 -4.18 -7.75 -14.26
C ILE A 560 -2.74 -7.33 -13.97
N PRO A 561 -2.51 -6.32 -13.12
CA PRO A 561 -1.17 -5.85 -12.82
C PRO A 561 -0.33 -6.92 -12.14
N TRP A 562 0.97 -6.76 -12.27
CA TRP A 562 1.99 -7.59 -11.69
C TRP A 562 2.59 -6.89 -10.48
N PHE A 563 2.86 -7.66 -9.46
CA PHE A 563 3.78 -7.33 -8.40
C PHE A 563 5.06 -8.12 -8.66
N TRP A 564 6.21 -7.49 -8.47
CA TRP A 564 7.48 -8.19 -8.52
C TRP A 564 8.43 -7.76 -7.43
N HIS A 565 9.28 -8.71 -7.02
CA HIS A 565 10.31 -8.50 -6.02
C HIS A 565 11.60 -9.21 -6.46
N CYS A 566 12.71 -8.47 -6.46
CA CYS A 566 14.02 -8.95 -6.84
C CYS A 566 14.75 -9.55 -5.65
N ARG A 567 15.04 -10.84 -5.72
CA ARG A 567 15.80 -11.59 -4.69
C ARG A 567 17.29 -11.22 -4.69
N LYS A 568 17.78 -10.51 -5.72
CA LYS A 568 19.17 -10.03 -5.79
C LYS A 568 19.36 -8.73 -5.04
N CYS A 569 18.66 -7.65 -5.41
CA CYS A 569 18.87 -6.33 -4.80
C CYS A 569 17.82 -5.94 -3.76
N GLY A 570 16.77 -6.74 -3.58
CA GLY A 570 15.66 -6.43 -2.67
C GLY A 570 14.62 -5.46 -3.25
N ALA A 571 14.88 -4.87 -4.43
CA ALA A 571 13.93 -3.95 -5.06
C ALA A 571 12.66 -4.66 -5.53
N GLY A 572 11.56 -3.94 -5.64
CA GLY A 572 10.32 -4.45 -6.21
C GLY A 572 9.43 -3.31 -6.64
N ALA A 573 8.39 -3.60 -7.40
CA ALA A 573 7.41 -2.62 -7.81
C ALA A 573 6.10 -3.30 -8.20
N THR A 574 5.06 -2.49 -8.29
CA THR A 574 3.89 -2.84 -9.08
C THR A 574 4.11 -2.39 -10.53
N SER A 575 3.70 -3.21 -11.49
CA SER A 575 3.80 -2.92 -12.91
C SER A 575 2.53 -3.36 -13.63
N THR A 576 2.14 -2.65 -14.68
CA THR A 576 1.03 -3.05 -15.55
C THR A 576 1.41 -4.25 -16.41
N THR A 577 2.65 -4.27 -16.90
CA THR A 577 3.23 -5.34 -17.70
C THR A 577 4.02 -6.32 -16.86
N ARG A 578 4.22 -7.54 -17.38
CA ARG A 578 5.03 -8.55 -16.70
C ARG A 578 6.50 -8.15 -16.77
N PRO A 579 7.20 -8.02 -15.63
CA PRO A 579 8.62 -7.68 -15.63
C PRO A 579 9.44 -8.84 -16.18
N VAL A 580 10.38 -8.51 -17.06
CA VAL A 580 11.34 -9.45 -17.66
C VAL A 580 12.71 -9.41 -16.98
N GLU A 581 13.04 -8.31 -16.31
CA GLU A 581 14.25 -8.14 -15.52
C GLU A 581 14.00 -7.16 -14.36
N CYS A 582 14.91 -7.14 -13.39
CA CYS A 582 14.88 -6.17 -12.31
C CYS A 582 15.23 -4.77 -12.87
N SER A 583 14.32 -3.81 -12.73
CA SER A 583 14.54 -2.42 -13.16
C SER A 583 15.66 -1.69 -12.40
N HIS A 584 16.18 -2.26 -11.31
CA HIS A 584 17.24 -1.66 -10.50
C HIS A 584 18.62 -2.29 -10.70
N CYS A 585 18.71 -3.63 -10.75
CA CYS A 585 20.00 -4.32 -10.82
C CYS A 585 20.14 -5.24 -12.03
N LYS A 586 19.20 -5.15 -12.98
CA LYS A 586 19.18 -5.92 -14.24
C LYS A 586 19.28 -7.43 -14.05
N ALA A 587 18.79 -7.91 -12.90
CA ALA A 587 18.70 -9.34 -12.63
C ALA A 587 17.60 -9.96 -13.50
N ASP A 588 17.89 -11.13 -14.06
CA ASP A 588 16.94 -11.92 -14.84
C ASP A 588 15.63 -12.22 -14.09
N ILE A 589 14.52 -12.41 -14.81
CA ILE A 589 13.22 -12.83 -14.27
C ILE A 589 13.30 -14.03 -13.32
N GLN A 590 14.25 -14.96 -13.51
CA GLN A 590 14.46 -16.08 -12.60
C GLN A 590 14.82 -15.63 -11.19
N GLN A 591 15.37 -14.44 -11.01
CA GLN A 591 15.70 -13.85 -9.71
C GLN A 591 14.57 -12.95 -9.18
N LEU A 592 13.44 -12.87 -9.90
CA LEU A 592 12.26 -12.13 -9.50
C LEU A 592 11.16 -13.07 -8.98
N ASP A 593 10.57 -12.71 -7.86
CA ASP A 593 9.28 -13.25 -7.42
C ASP A 593 8.18 -12.42 -8.06
N VAL A 594 7.50 -12.99 -9.06
CA VAL A 594 6.50 -12.29 -9.89
C VAL A 594 5.12 -12.87 -9.61
N LYS A 595 4.16 -12.02 -9.26
CA LYS A 595 2.77 -12.41 -8.90
C LYS A 595 1.77 -11.48 -9.58
N ARG A 596 0.65 -12.04 -10.03
CA ARG A 596 -0.49 -11.24 -10.46
C ARG A 596 -1.34 -10.87 -9.26
N TYR A 597 -1.82 -9.63 -9.21
CA TYR A 597 -2.71 -9.21 -8.15
C TYR A 597 -3.88 -8.38 -8.67
N LEU A 598 -4.98 -8.41 -7.93
CA LEU A 598 -6.18 -7.64 -8.21
C LEU A 598 -6.51 -6.75 -7.01
N GLN A 599 -6.75 -5.47 -7.26
CA GLN A 599 -7.23 -4.55 -6.23
C GLN A 599 -8.75 -4.63 -6.14
N PRO A 600 -9.32 -5.05 -5.00
CA PRO A 600 -10.77 -5.16 -4.84
C PRO A 600 -11.40 -3.76 -4.72
N VAL A 601 -12.55 -3.55 -5.38
CA VAL A 601 -13.37 -2.33 -5.23
C VAL A 601 -14.33 -2.46 -4.03
N GLY A 602 -14.56 -3.69 -3.59
CA GLY A 602 -15.43 -4.07 -2.50
C GLY A 602 -15.42 -5.57 -2.33
N PHE A 603 -16.13 -6.05 -1.33
CA PHE A 603 -16.27 -7.47 -1.03
C PHE A 603 -17.75 -7.81 -0.88
N ALA A 604 -18.11 -9.07 -1.08
CA ALA A 604 -19.50 -9.45 -0.98
C ALA A 604 -19.69 -10.89 -0.51
N THR A 605 -20.79 -11.09 0.22
CA THR A 605 -21.34 -12.43 0.44
C THR A 605 -22.13 -12.89 -0.78
N ASP A 606 -22.26 -14.21 -0.95
CA ASP A 606 -23.17 -14.79 -1.93
C ASP A 606 -24.61 -14.38 -1.60
N ILE A 607 -25.38 -13.93 -2.58
CA ILE A 607 -26.78 -13.55 -2.37
C ILE A 607 -27.64 -14.69 -1.79
N ARG A 608 -27.23 -15.94 -1.99
CA ARG A 608 -27.90 -17.15 -1.47
C ARG A 608 -27.36 -17.61 -0.12
N TYR A 609 -26.34 -16.93 0.40
CA TYR A 609 -25.76 -17.30 1.67
C TYR A 609 -26.82 -17.23 2.76
N GLN A 610 -26.88 -18.29 3.57
CA GLN A 610 -27.85 -18.40 4.65
C GLN A 610 -27.15 -17.99 5.94
N ALA A 611 -27.33 -16.73 6.33
CA ALA A 611 -26.75 -16.21 7.56
C ALA A 611 -27.22 -17.03 8.78
N HIS A 612 -26.31 -17.20 9.74
CA HIS A 612 -26.54 -17.92 11.00
C HIS A 612 -25.99 -17.12 12.18
N ASN A 613 -26.18 -17.59 13.41
CA ASN A 613 -25.66 -16.94 14.63
C ASN A 613 -24.58 -17.74 15.37
N ASP A 614 -24.06 -18.82 14.77
CA ASP A 614 -22.89 -19.55 15.29
C ASP A 614 -21.60 -18.72 15.15
N VAL A 615 -21.10 -18.23 16.28
CA VAL A 615 -19.87 -17.42 16.39
C VAL A 615 -18.72 -18.19 17.05
N SER A 616 -18.84 -19.51 17.20
CA SER A 616 -17.88 -20.30 17.99
C SER A 616 -16.48 -20.37 17.37
N MET A 617 -16.36 -20.36 16.04
CA MET A 617 -15.09 -20.37 15.30
C MET A 617 -15.21 -19.63 13.96
N PRO A 618 -15.12 -18.28 13.95
CA PRO A 618 -15.14 -17.53 12.70
C PRO A 618 -13.85 -17.78 11.90
N ALA A 619 -13.99 -18.03 10.60
CA ALA A 619 -12.83 -18.14 9.70
C ALA A 619 -12.14 -16.77 9.55
N GLN A 620 -10.84 -16.71 9.84
CA GLN A 620 -10.03 -15.49 9.70
C GLN A 620 -8.80 -15.79 8.84
N LEU A 621 -8.42 -14.83 8.01
CA LEU A 621 -7.24 -14.94 7.15
C LEU A 621 -5.96 -14.61 7.93
N PRO A 622 -4.82 -15.23 7.59
CA PRO A 622 -3.55 -14.98 8.26
C PRO A 622 -3.05 -13.56 7.99
N TRP A 623 -2.37 -12.98 8.97
CA TRP A 623 -1.70 -11.69 8.83
C TRP A 623 -0.40 -11.83 8.02
N LYS A 624 -0.09 -10.83 7.19
CA LYS A 624 1.13 -10.76 6.38
C LYS A 624 1.78 -9.38 6.49
N ASP A 625 3.11 -9.37 6.57
CA ASP A 625 3.91 -8.15 6.44
C ASP A 625 3.64 -7.49 5.08
N PRO A 626 3.42 -6.17 5.02
CA PRO A 626 3.44 -5.48 3.74
C PRO A 626 4.84 -5.55 3.13
N ARG A 627 4.90 -5.50 1.79
CA ARG A 627 6.15 -5.32 1.07
C ARG A 627 6.44 -3.83 0.95
N VAL A 628 7.62 -3.42 1.39
CA VAL A 628 8.08 -2.03 1.38
C VAL A 628 9.09 -1.83 0.27
N LEU A 629 8.96 -0.72 -0.43
CA LEU A 629 9.74 -0.38 -1.60
C LEU A 629 10.22 1.06 -1.46
N VAL A 630 11.53 1.24 -1.36
CA VAL A 630 12.13 2.58 -1.41
C VAL A 630 12.59 2.83 -2.85
N PRO A 631 12.04 3.84 -3.55
CA PRO A 631 12.56 4.29 -4.84
C PRO A 631 14.07 4.53 -4.79
N SER A 632 14.75 4.48 -5.94
CA SER A 632 16.17 4.81 -6.05
C SER A 632 16.43 6.15 -5.34
N SER A 633 17.13 6.05 -4.22
CA SER A 633 17.47 7.15 -3.32
C SER A 633 18.92 6.95 -2.91
N VAL A 634 19.61 8.07 -2.68
CA VAL A 634 21.04 8.06 -2.37
C VAL A 634 21.25 7.40 -1.01
N TRP A 635 22.14 6.41 -0.97
CA TRP A 635 22.59 5.81 0.28
C TRP A 635 23.51 6.78 1.00
N VAL A 636 23.29 6.92 2.31
CA VAL A 636 24.13 7.73 3.20
C VAL A 636 24.72 6.81 4.26
N SER A 637 26.03 6.96 4.51
CA SER A 637 26.71 6.24 5.58
C SER A 637 26.19 6.69 6.94
N LEU A 638 26.13 5.78 7.91
CA LEU A 638 26.05 6.16 9.32
C LEU A 638 27.34 6.90 9.74
N PRO A 639 27.36 7.59 10.91
CA PRO A 639 28.52 8.34 11.40
C PRO A 639 29.83 7.54 11.37
N ASP A 640 29.71 6.22 11.57
CA ASP A 640 30.75 5.24 11.32
C ASP A 640 30.26 4.28 10.23
N ALA A 641 30.95 4.23 9.09
CA ALA A 641 30.59 3.39 7.95
C ALA A 641 30.57 1.88 8.28
N GLY A 642 31.34 1.46 9.29
CA GLY A 642 31.33 0.10 9.79
C GLY A 642 30.03 -0.28 10.50
N LEU A 643 29.24 0.68 10.98
CA LEU A 643 27.91 0.41 11.57
C LEU A 643 26.84 0.14 10.52
N GLY A 644 27.02 0.65 9.30
CA GLY A 644 26.08 0.48 8.19
C GLY A 644 25.68 1.80 7.53
N ARG A 645 24.52 1.78 6.88
CA ARG A 645 24.04 2.87 6.01
C ARG A 645 22.51 2.97 6.03
N TYR A 646 21.98 4.08 5.56
CA TYR A 646 20.54 4.31 5.46
C TYR A 646 20.17 5.07 4.19
N ARG A 647 18.89 5.04 3.85
CA ARG A 647 18.27 5.89 2.83
C ARG A 647 16.82 6.14 3.22
N PHE A 648 16.23 7.16 2.63
CA PHE A 648 14.85 7.50 2.89
C PHE A 648 14.15 8.01 1.64
N SER A 649 12.83 7.94 1.64
CA SER A 649 12.02 8.48 0.57
C SER A 649 10.71 9.03 1.12
N HIS A 650 10.31 10.18 0.59
CA HIS A 650 8.99 10.77 0.81
C HIS A 650 7.90 10.17 -0.11
N SER A 651 8.26 9.14 -0.88
CA SER A 651 7.40 8.52 -1.89
C SER A 651 7.59 7.01 -1.97
N GLY A 652 7.97 6.40 -0.85
CA GLY A 652 8.13 4.97 -0.77
C GLY A 652 6.80 4.23 -0.93
N GLU A 653 6.82 3.05 -1.52
CA GLU A 653 5.63 2.27 -1.86
C GLU A 653 5.42 1.10 -0.86
N LEU A 654 4.22 1.01 -0.32
CA LEU A 654 3.73 -0.02 0.60
C LEU A 654 2.69 -0.89 -0.11
N PHE A 655 3.05 -2.15 -0.35
CA PHE A 655 2.16 -3.12 -0.97
C PHE A 655 1.60 -4.09 0.08
N HIS A 656 0.32 -3.93 0.39
CA HIS A 656 -0.47 -4.84 1.22
C HIS A 656 -1.10 -5.92 0.35
N PHE A 657 -1.09 -7.17 0.80
CA PHE A 657 -1.61 -8.27 0.00
C PHE A 657 -2.22 -9.38 0.85
N SER A 658 -3.04 -10.21 0.20
CA SER A 658 -3.62 -11.43 0.71
C SER A 658 -3.41 -12.55 -0.30
N GLU A 659 -2.82 -13.65 0.15
CA GLU A 659 -2.55 -14.86 -0.62
C GLU A 659 -3.60 -15.97 -0.36
N GLY A 660 -4.70 -15.63 0.31
CA GLY A 660 -5.74 -16.58 0.70
C GLY A 660 -5.39 -17.41 1.94
N GLU A 661 -6.37 -18.21 2.37
CA GLU A 661 -6.29 -19.07 3.56
C GLU A 661 -5.14 -20.09 3.48
N PHE A 662 -4.85 -20.60 2.27
CA PHE A 662 -3.85 -21.64 2.05
C PHE A 662 -2.54 -21.14 1.41
N GLY A 663 -2.38 -19.84 1.18
CA GLY A 663 -1.15 -19.25 0.65
C GLY A 663 -0.89 -19.43 -0.86
N HIS A 664 -1.86 -19.95 -1.62
CA HIS A 664 -1.73 -20.16 -3.07
C HIS A 664 -2.49 -19.15 -3.94
N GLY A 665 -3.03 -18.09 -3.32
CA GLY A 665 -3.86 -17.09 -3.98
C GLY A 665 -5.34 -17.49 -4.05
N TYR A 666 -6.04 -16.83 -4.95
CA TYR A 666 -7.48 -16.94 -5.17
C TYR A 666 -7.77 -17.37 -6.60
N ALA A 667 -8.78 -18.24 -6.72
CA ALA A 667 -9.49 -18.46 -7.96
C ALA A 667 -10.64 -17.44 -8.02
N ILE A 668 -10.66 -16.57 -9.03
CA ILE A 668 -11.60 -15.44 -9.15
C ILE A 668 -12.27 -15.48 -10.53
N CYS A 669 -13.60 -15.47 -10.54
CA CYS A 669 -14.33 -15.17 -11.77
C CYS A 669 -14.33 -13.66 -12.04
N LEU A 670 -13.70 -13.23 -13.12
CA LEU A 670 -13.69 -11.81 -13.49
C LEU A 670 -15.01 -11.33 -14.07
N SER A 671 -16.00 -12.18 -14.34
CA SER A 671 -17.32 -11.76 -14.83
C SER A 671 -18.34 -11.50 -13.72
N CYS A 672 -18.19 -12.13 -12.54
CA CYS A 672 -19.15 -11.94 -11.44
C CYS A 672 -18.53 -11.66 -10.08
N GLY A 673 -17.20 -11.78 -9.97
CA GLY A 673 -16.44 -11.50 -8.75
C GLY A 673 -16.45 -12.63 -7.73
N ARG A 674 -17.10 -13.76 -8.02
CA ARG A 674 -17.06 -14.94 -7.15
C ARG A 674 -15.61 -15.40 -7.01
N ALA A 675 -15.17 -15.57 -5.76
CA ALA A 675 -13.79 -15.92 -5.47
C ALA A 675 -13.68 -16.89 -4.30
N GLU A 676 -12.65 -17.72 -4.32
CA GLU A 676 -12.34 -18.67 -3.26
C GLU A 676 -10.84 -18.91 -3.19
N SER A 677 -10.32 -19.12 -1.96
CA SER A 677 -8.90 -19.40 -1.77
C SER A 677 -8.54 -20.79 -2.31
N GLN A 678 -7.41 -20.88 -3.00
CA GLN A 678 -6.95 -22.12 -3.60
C GLN A 678 -6.20 -22.98 -2.60
N THR A 679 -6.58 -24.25 -2.48
CA THR A 679 -5.83 -25.23 -1.69
C THR A 679 -4.52 -25.68 -2.37
N GLN A 680 -4.43 -25.51 -3.68
CA GLN A 680 -3.28 -25.87 -4.52
C GLN A 680 -3.15 -24.88 -5.69
N PRO A 681 -1.92 -24.54 -6.14
CA PRO A 681 -1.70 -23.72 -7.33
C PRO A 681 -2.42 -24.29 -8.56
N GLN A 682 -2.90 -23.43 -9.45
CA GLN A 682 -3.60 -23.77 -10.70
C GLN A 682 -4.89 -24.60 -10.58
N ARG A 683 -5.31 -24.95 -9.36
CA ARG A 683 -6.53 -25.73 -9.11
C ARG A 683 -7.73 -24.80 -8.91
N THR A 684 -8.78 -25.00 -9.70
CA THR A 684 -10.08 -24.34 -9.47
C THR A 684 -10.85 -25.06 -8.34
N PRO A 685 -11.27 -24.34 -7.28
CA PRO A 685 -12.08 -24.89 -6.19
C PRO A 685 -13.43 -25.47 -6.66
N GLU A 686 -13.97 -26.44 -5.90
CA GLU A 686 -15.24 -27.11 -6.24
C GLU A 686 -16.43 -26.16 -6.19
N ASN A 687 -16.48 -25.20 -5.26
CA ASN A 687 -17.61 -24.25 -5.17
C ASN A 687 -17.62 -23.18 -6.28
N LEU A 688 -16.58 -23.18 -7.12
CA LEU A 688 -16.45 -22.41 -8.35
C LEU A 688 -16.68 -23.27 -9.61
N LYS A 689 -17.13 -24.52 -9.43
CA LYS A 689 -17.53 -25.43 -10.51
C LYS A 689 -18.96 -25.90 -10.29
N ASN A 690 -19.78 -25.84 -11.33
CA ASN A 690 -21.07 -26.50 -11.35
C ASN A 690 -20.87 -27.96 -11.79
N PRO A 691 -21.23 -28.95 -10.97
CA PRO A 691 -21.09 -30.36 -11.32
C PRO A 691 -22.00 -30.80 -12.47
N GLU A 692 -23.11 -30.10 -12.73
CA GLU A 692 -24.06 -30.44 -13.80
C GLU A 692 -23.66 -29.86 -15.17
N ARG A 693 -22.85 -28.79 -15.19
CA ARG A 693 -22.41 -28.09 -16.40
C ARG A 693 -20.97 -27.61 -16.23
N GLU A 694 -20.05 -28.33 -16.86
CA GLU A 694 -18.62 -28.05 -16.83
C GLU A 694 -18.33 -26.58 -17.20
N ASN A 695 -17.37 -25.95 -16.53
CA ASN A 695 -16.96 -24.55 -16.69
C ASN A 695 -18.01 -23.46 -16.35
N THR A 696 -19.09 -23.81 -15.65
CA THR A 696 -20.05 -22.80 -15.14
C THR A 696 -20.03 -22.71 -13.62
N HIS A 697 -20.50 -21.60 -13.07
CA HIS A 697 -20.74 -21.42 -11.63
C HIS A 697 -21.93 -20.48 -11.44
N TYR A 698 -22.38 -20.25 -10.21
CA TYR A 698 -23.49 -19.33 -9.98
C TYR A 698 -23.03 -17.90 -9.73
N LEU A 699 -23.78 -16.92 -10.24
CA LEU A 699 -23.50 -15.50 -10.04
C LEU A 699 -23.43 -15.16 -8.54
N LEU A 700 -22.39 -14.41 -8.14
CA LEU A 700 -22.21 -13.97 -6.76
C LEU A 700 -23.40 -13.15 -6.23
N ARG A 701 -23.95 -12.25 -7.06
CA ARG A 701 -24.98 -11.26 -6.68
C ARG A 701 -26.32 -11.37 -7.41
N GLY A 702 -26.56 -12.41 -8.21
CA GLY A 702 -27.77 -12.55 -9.03
C GLY A 702 -27.84 -11.55 -10.20
N GLY A 703 -28.96 -11.54 -10.94
CA GLY A 703 -29.18 -10.67 -12.11
C GLY A 703 -30.05 -9.42 -11.83
N SER A 704 -30.00 -8.46 -12.76
CA SER A 704 -30.60 -7.11 -12.67
C SER A 704 -32.12 -7.04 -12.48
N ASN A 705 -32.86 -8.14 -12.70
CA ASN A 705 -34.34 -8.19 -12.59
C ASN A 705 -34.86 -9.26 -11.61
N ASP A 706 -34.02 -9.85 -10.76
CA ASP A 706 -34.41 -11.07 -10.06
C ASP A 706 -35.33 -10.79 -8.86
N ARG A 707 -36.64 -10.80 -9.18
CA ARG A 707 -37.79 -10.82 -8.26
C ARG A 707 -38.14 -12.24 -7.80
N GLN A 708 -37.52 -13.27 -8.36
CA GLN A 708 -37.75 -14.69 -8.05
C GLN A 708 -36.44 -15.49 -8.20
N GLY A 709 -35.86 -15.99 -7.11
CA GLY A 709 -34.96 -17.16 -7.10
C GLY A 709 -33.64 -17.13 -7.91
N SER A 710 -32.64 -16.44 -7.36
CA SER A 710 -31.16 -16.65 -7.32
C SER A 710 -30.35 -17.68 -8.17
N ASN A 711 -30.88 -18.41 -9.15
CA ASN A 711 -30.16 -19.54 -9.78
C ASN A 711 -29.55 -19.24 -11.16
N LYS A 712 -29.21 -17.99 -11.45
CA LYS A 712 -28.52 -17.64 -12.68
C LYS A 712 -27.07 -18.13 -12.68
N LEU A 713 -26.71 -18.84 -13.74
CA LEU A 713 -25.36 -19.30 -14.00
C LEU A 713 -24.53 -18.16 -14.60
N CYS A 714 -23.30 -18.08 -14.14
CA CYS A 714 -22.21 -17.34 -14.73
C CYS A 714 -21.43 -18.29 -15.64
N HIS A 715 -21.21 -17.86 -16.87
CA HIS A 715 -20.35 -18.53 -17.84
C HIS A 715 -18.94 -17.92 -17.89
N GLY A 716 -18.63 -17.01 -16.97
CA GLY A 716 -17.36 -16.30 -16.95
C GLY A 716 -16.18 -17.19 -16.56
N HIS A 717 -15.02 -16.88 -17.15
CA HIS A 717 -13.77 -17.60 -16.86
C HIS A 717 -13.27 -17.34 -15.43
N VAL A 718 -12.72 -18.37 -14.80
CA VAL A 718 -12.13 -18.31 -13.46
C VAL A 718 -10.61 -18.26 -13.58
N HIS A 719 -10.04 -17.09 -13.30
CA HIS A 719 -8.60 -16.89 -13.26
C HIS A 719 -8.05 -17.43 -11.94
N LYS A 720 -6.83 -17.97 -11.98
CA LYS A 720 -6.20 -18.67 -10.86
C LYS A 720 -4.89 -18.00 -10.47
N ASP A 721 -4.44 -18.32 -9.27
CA ASP A 721 -3.20 -17.86 -8.64
C ASP A 721 -3.13 -16.33 -8.55
N LEU A 722 -4.29 -15.68 -8.39
CA LEU A 722 -4.38 -14.24 -8.20
C LEU A 722 -4.23 -13.88 -6.73
N TRP A 723 -3.41 -12.87 -6.44
CA TRP A 723 -3.40 -12.24 -5.13
C TRP A 723 -4.46 -11.13 -5.08
N LEU A 724 -4.96 -10.84 -3.88
CA LEU A 724 -5.66 -9.56 -3.66
C LEU A 724 -4.65 -8.58 -3.08
N GLY A 725 -4.54 -7.38 -3.64
CA GLY A 725 -3.48 -6.43 -3.27
C GLY A 725 -3.88 -4.98 -3.34
N TYR A 726 -3.18 -4.14 -2.58
CA TYR A 726 -3.34 -2.69 -2.54
C TYR A 726 -1.99 -2.03 -2.33
N SER A 727 -1.66 -1.06 -3.18
CA SER A 727 -0.44 -0.27 -3.06
C SER A 727 -0.75 1.16 -2.62
N SER A 728 0.04 1.69 -1.70
CA SER A 728 -0.04 3.08 -1.24
C SER A 728 1.36 3.68 -1.12
N ARG A 729 1.48 5.00 -1.23
CA ARG A 729 2.76 5.69 -1.03
C ARG A 729 2.83 6.36 0.33
N THR A 730 4.01 6.38 0.93
CA THR A 730 4.25 6.98 2.25
C THR A 730 5.71 7.43 2.44
N ASP A 731 5.94 8.14 3.55
CA ASP A 731 7.26 8.47 4.06
C ASP A 731 7.89 7.23 4.70
N MET A 732 9.13 6.91 4.37
CA MET A 732 9.83 5.76 4.93
C MET A 732 11.35 5.92 4.98
N VAL A 733 11.95 5.17 5.90
CA VAL A 733 13.39 5.00 6.05
C VAL A 733 13.73 3.52 5.93
N GLU A 734 14.76 3.24 5.14
CA GLU A 734 15.44 1.95 5.13
C GLU A 734 16.79 2.09 5.81
N LEU A 735 17.05 1.20 6.76
CA LEU A 735 18.25 1.13 7.55
C LEU A 735 18.92 -0.24 7.37
N GLN A 736 20.18 -0.22 6.93
CA GLN A 736 21.04 -1.39 6.84
C GLN A 736 22.11 -1.28 7.92
N LEU A 737 22.03 -2.14 8.93
CA LEU A 737 23.01 -2.20 10.02
C LEU A 737 23.92 -3.41 9.84
N ASN A 738 25.19 -3.23 10.16
CA ASN A 738 26.20 -4.28 10.12
C ASN A 738 26.38 -4.93 11.49
N ASP A 739 26.84 -6.17 11.54
CA ASP A 739 27.32 -6.86 12.73
C ASP A 739 28.71 -6.36 13.15
N ASP A 740 29.34 -7.00 14.12
CA ASP A 740 30.68 -6.62 14.60
C ASP A 740 31.80 -6.95 13.60
N ASN A 741 31.51 -7.78 12.58
CA ASN A 741 32.43 -8.08 11.48
C ASN A 741 32.28 -7.08 10.31
N GLY A 742 31.40 -6.09 10.42
CA GLY A 742 31.10 -5.14 9.34
C GLY A 742 30.22 -5.73 8.23
N LEU A 743 29.58 -6.88 8.45
CA LEU A 743 28.67 -7.51 7.49
C LEU A 743 27.21 -7.18 7.83
N LEU A 744 26.36 -7.00 6.81
CA LEU A 744 24.92 -6.78 7.01
C LEU A 744 24.30 -7.87 7.92
N ILE A 745 23.50 -7.46 8.90
CA ILE A 745 22.89 -8.37 9.89
C ILE A 745 22.11 -9.48 9.19
N ARG A 746 22.38 -10.73 9.55
CA ARG A 746 21.72 -11.92 9.00
C ARG A 746 20.65 -12.52 9.92
N ASP A 747 20.63 -12.10 11.18
CA ASP A 747 19.63 -12.55 12.14
C ASP A 747 18.33 -11.75 11.97
N GLU A 748 17.32 -12.42 11.40
CA GLU A 748 15.98 -11.83 11.22
C GLU A 748 15.33 -11.44 12.56
N VAL A 749 15.54 -12.25 13.61
CA VAL A 749 14.95 -12.01 14.94
C VAL A 749 15.58 -10.76 15.56
N ALA A 750 16.91 -10.62 15.47
CA ALA A 750 17.61 -9.42 15.91
C ALA A 750 17.13 -8.18 15.15
N ALA A 751 17.06 -8.27 13.82
CA ALA A 751 16.62 -7.16 12.96
C ALA A 751 15.17 -6.74 13.25
N ARG A 752 14.24 -7.70 13.39
CA ARG A 752 12.82 -7.42 13.64
C ARG A 752 12.60 -6.86 15.04
N SER A 753 13.27 -7.41 16.04
CA SER A 753 13.22 -6.92 17.42
C SER A 753 13.78 -5.50 17.53
N LEU A 754 14.90 -5.23 16.86
CA LEU A 754 15.46 -3.89 16.79
C LEU A 754 14.52 -2.92 16.05
N ALA A 755 13.90 -3.34 14.94
CA ALA A 755 12.94 -2.51 14.22
C ALA A 755 11.78 -2.03 15.12
N VAL A 756 11.20 -2.93 15.91
CA VAL A 756 10.15 -2.59 16.88
C VAL A 756 10.67 -1.62 17.94
N ALA A 757 11.85 -1.89 18.52
CA ALA A 757 12.44 -1.02 19.54
C ALA A 757 12.78 0.39 19.02
N LEU A 758 13.27 0.49 17.78
CA LEU A 758 13.53 1.77 17.10
C LEU A 758 12.24 2.55 16.83
N ARG A 759 11.16 1.87 16.43
CA ARG A 759 9.84 2.50 16.30
C ARG A 759 9.37 3.08 17.64
N GLU A 760 9.44 2.31 18.72
CA GLU A 760 9.04 2.79 20.04
C GLU A 760 9.90 3.98 20.48
N GLY A 761 11.21 3.94 20.24
CA GLY A 761 12.10 5.07 20.50
C GLY A 761 11.75 6.31 19.68
N LEU A 762 11.41 6.16 18.40
CA LEU A 762 10.99 7.26 17.54
C LEU A 762 9.64 7.83 17.98
N ALA A 763 8.65 6.97 18.22
CA ALA A 763 7.32 7.37 18.70
C ALA A 763 7.42 8.13 20.03
N HIS A 764 8.23 7.64 20.97
CA HIS A 764 8.50 8.30 22.25
C HIS A 764 9.20 9.66 22.05
N LYS A 765 10.25 9.73 21.21
CA LYS A 765 10.98 10.97 20.91
C LYS A 765 10.09 12.03 20.26
N LEU A 766 9.17 11.61 19.40
CA LEU A 766 8.22 12.48 18.71
C LEU A 766 6.99 12.82 19.58
N GLY A 767 6.64 11.98 20.56
CA GLY A 767 5.43 12.14 21.37
C GLY A 767 4.16 11.81 20.60
N ILE A 768 4.22 10.79 19.73
CA ILE A 768 3.12 10.27 18.92
C ILE A 768 2.76 8.85 19.36
N GLU A 769 1.60 8.35 18.94
CA GLU A 769 1.25 6.93 19.16
C GLU A 769 2.09 6.02 18.26
N ASN A 770 2.49 4.86 18.77
CA ASN A 770 3.28 3.90 17.99
C ASN A 770 2.53 3.34 16.77
N THR A 771 1.20 3.40 16.75
CA THR A 771 0.35 3.00 15.61
C THR A 771 0.43 3.95 14.42
N GLU A 772 0.99 5.15 14.57
CA GLU A 772 1.26 6.05 13.43
C GLU A 772 2.42 5.53 12.55
N LEU A 773 3.28 4.65 13.11
CA LEU A 773 4.46 4.10 12.46
C LEU A 773 4.31 2.57 12.28
N GLY A 774 4.59 2.09 11.07
CA GLY A 774 4.74 0.67 10.78
C GLY A 774 6.21 0.27 10.70
N VAL A 775 6.46 -1.03 10.92
CA VAL A 775 7.80 -1.63 10.79
C VAL A 775 7.76 -2.93 10.03
N THR A 776 8.77 -3.17 9.22
CA THR A 776 9.01 -4.48 8.60
C THR A 776 10.49 -4.73 8.41
N THR A 777 10.85 -6.00 8.18
CA THR A 777 12.20 -6.41 7.80
C THR A 777 12.14 -7.18 6.49
N GLN A 778 13.08 -6.91 5.59
CA GLN A 778 13.19 -7.63 4.31
C GLN A 778 14.63 -7.98 4.02
N GLN A 779 14.82 -9.11 3.33
CA GLN A 779 16.13 -9.53 2.88
C GLN A 779 16.65 -8.56 1.82
N ALA A 780 17.89 -8.11 1.97
CA ALA A 780 18.54 -7.17 1.06
C ALA A 780 20.03 -7.51 0.91
N ARG A 781 20.69 -6.83 -0.02
CA ARG A 781 22.15 -6.90 -0.18
C ARG A 781 22.82 -5.58 0.18
N ASP A 782 24.01 -5.68 0.75
CA ASP A 782 24.87 -4.52 1.03
C ASP A 782 25.63 -4.07 -0.24
N ILE A 783 26.53 -3.09 -0.10
CA ILE A 783 27.35 -2.57 -1.20
C ILE A 783 28.29 -3.62 -1.80
N ASN A 784 28.67 -4.62 -1.01
CA ASN A 784 29.60 -5.69 -1.38
C ASN A 784 28.85 -6.93 -1.92
N GLY A 785 27.52 -6.88 -1.99
CA GLY A 785 26.68 -7.99 -2.45
C GLY A 785 26.41 -9.08 -1.40
N TYR A 786 26.78 -8.87 -0.14
CA TYR A 786 26.45 -9.78 0.96
C TYR A 786 24.97 -9.69 1.30
N THR A 787 24.37 -10.83 1.61
CA THR A 787 22.94 -10.92 1.92
C THR A 787 22.71 -10.82 3.43
N GLY A 788 21.71 -10.04 3.82
CA GLY A 788 21.26 -9.84 5.21
C GLY A 788 19.86 -9.21 5.22
N TYR A 789 19.50 -8.53 6.31
CA TYR A 789 18.18 -7.91 6.49
C TYR A 789 18.27 -6.39 6.62
N SER A 790 17.47 -5.69 5.81
CA SER A 790 17.17 -4.27 5.97
C SER A 790 15.99 -4.09 6.93
N ILE A 791 16.07 -3.04 7.76
CA ILE A 791 14.98 -2.57 8.62
C ILE A 791 14.25 -1.44 7.91
N PHE A 792 12.92 -1.52 7.86
CA PHE A 792 12.07 -0.47 7.30
C PHE A 792 11.17 0.10 8.39
N ILE A 793 11.18 1.42 8.51
CA ILE A 793 10.26 2.19 9.35
C ILE A 793 9.50 3.14 8.42
N TYR A 794 8.18 3.13 8.49
CA TYR A 794 7.33 3.87 7.56
C TYR A 794 6.11 4.45 8.25
N ASP A 795 5.52 5.50 7.68
CA ASP A 795 4.28 6.07 8.19
C ASP A 795 3.10 5.22 7.72
N ASN A 796 2.19 4.85 8.63
CA ASN A 796 1.03 4.01 8.29
C ASN A 796 -0.04 4.75 7.46
N ASN A 797 -0.04 6.09 7.50
CA ASN A 797 -1.00 6.89 6.74
C ASN A 797 -0.57 7.04 5.29
N ALA A 798 -1.51 6.83 4.36
CA ALA A 798 -1.28 7.09 2.94
C ALA A 798 -0.89 8.55 2.71
N GLY A 799 0.16 8.74 1.91
CA GLY A 799 0.83 10.01 1.69
C GLY A 799 1.94 10.31 2.70
N GLY A 800 2.01 9.63 3.85
CA GLY A 800 3.01 9.88 4.89
C GLY A 800 2.78 11.16 5.70
N ALA A 801 3.12 11.15 6.98
CA ALA A 801 3.07 12.30 7.90
C ALA A 801 4.45 12.92 8.16
N GLY A 802 5.50 12.39 7.54
CA GLY A 802 6.89 12.77 7.73
C GLY A 802 7.50 12.29 9.06
N TYR A 803 6.91 11.31 9.76
CA TYR A 803 7.43 10.85 11.06
C TYR A 803 8.61 9.91 10.90
N ALA A 804 8.53 8.92 10.02
CA ALA A 804 9.57 7.92 9.80
C ALA A 804 10.91 8.56 9.42
N VAL A 805 10.89 9.55 8.53
CA VAL A 805 12.11 10.25 8.03
C VAL A 805 12.81 11.04 9.15
N GLN A 806 12.08 11.47 10.19
CA GLN A 806 12.68 12.15 11.36
C GLN A 806 13.56 11.23 12.22
N LEU A 807 13.55 9.91 11.98
CA LEU A 807 14.52 8.99 12.59
C LEU A 807 15.95 9.47 12.37
N ILE A 808 16.24 10.02 11.21
CA ILE A 808 17.60 10.36 10.79
C ILE A 808 18.13 11.55 11.60
N ASP A 809 17.29 12.53 11.89
CA ASP A 809 17.66 13.70 12.68
C ASP A 809 17.72 13.41 14.19
N HIS A 810 17.25 12.24 14.62
CA HIS A 810 17.10 11.87 16.03
C HIS A 810 17.64 10.47 16.38
N TRP A 811 18.45 9.84 15.52
CA TRP A 811 18.85 8.44 15.72
C TRP A 811 19.53 8.21 17.07
N ALA A 812 20.30 9.17 17.59
CA ALA A 812 21.09 8.96 18.80
C ALA A 812 20.15 8.76 19.99
N ASP A 813 19.16 9.64 20.11
CA ASP A 813 18.12 9.54 21.13
C ASP A 813 17.28 8.27 20.94
N VAL A 814 16.94 7.94 19.70
CA VAL A 814 16.10 6.78 19.37
C VAL A 814 16.81 5.46 19.69
N PHE A 815 18.07 5.30 19.31
CA PHE A 815 18.87 4.10 19.59
C PHE A 815 19.17 3.96 21.09
N ASN A 816 19.47 5.06 21.78
CA ASN A 816 19.65 5.05 23.24
C ASN A 816 18.36 4.63 23.96
N TYR A 817 17.22 5.15 23.53
CA TYR A 817 15.94 4.74 24.05
C TYR A 817 15.65 3.27 23.74
N ALA A 818 15.89 2.81 22.51
CA ALA A 818 15.73 1.41 22.12
C ALA A 818 16.59 0.48 22.99
N ARG A 819 17.83 0.86 23.31
CA ARG A 819 18.69 0.10 24.24
C ARG A 819 18.11 0.03 25.65
N LYS A 820 17.64 1.16 26.17
CA LYS A 820 16.99 1.23 27.49
C LYS A 820 15.73 0.36 27.54
N LEU A 821 14.90 0.46 26.50
CA LEU A 821 13.67 -0.30 26.34
C LEU A 821 13.93 -1.81 26.30
N LEU A 822 14.98 -2.21 25.57
CA LEU A 822 15.41 -3.58 25.47
C LEU A 822 16.09 -4.08 26.75
N ASP A 823 16.55 -3.20 27.65
CA ASP A 823 17.14 -3.54 28.96
C ASP A 823 16.10 -3.95 30.02
N CYS A 824 15.18 -4.82 29.61
CA CYS A 824 14.10 -5.34 30.43
C CYS A 824 14.52 -6.61 31.20
N SER A 825 13.82 -6.99 32.26
CA SER A 825 14.10 -8.25 32.98
C SER A 825 13.37 -9.48 32.42
N CYS A 826 12.74 -9.38 31.25
CA CYS A 826 11.95 -10.48 30.67
C CYS A 826 12.80 -11.44 29.81
N ASP A 827 12.29 -12.65 29.60
CA ASP A 827 13.01 -13.72 28.89
C ASP A 827 13.15 -13.46 27.37
N LYS A 828 12.07 -13.10 26.67
CA LYS A 828 12.14 -12.79 25.23
C LYS A 828 11.55 -11.43 24.89
N PHE A 829 10.30 -11.21 25.30
CA PHE A 829 9.57 -9.98 25.08
C PHE A 829 8.48 -9.82 26.15
N CYS A 830 8.02 -8.59 26.37
CA CYS A 830 6.87 -8.24 27.22
C CYS A 830 6.31 -6.88 26.78
N HIS A 831 5.21 -6.42 27.41
CA HIS A 831 4.59 -5.11 27.13
C HIS A 831 5.49 -3.91 27.38
N HIS A 832 6.48 -4.08 28.25
CA HIS A 832 7.44 -3.03 28.51
C HIS A 832 8.43 -2.85 27.35
N CYS A 833 8.84 -3.92 26.65
CA CYS A 833 9.97 -3.85 25.72
C CYS A 833 9.62 -3.98 24.23
N LEU A 834 8.95 -5.06 23.82
CA LEU A 834 8.80 -5.42 22.40
C LEU A 834 7.37 -5.80 22.01
N LEU A 835 6.50 -6.08 22.98
CA LEU A 835 5.16 -6.55 22.71
C LEU A 835 4.17 -5.39 22.71
N SER A 836 3.39 -5.31 21.64
CA SER A 836 2.35 -4.33 21.39
C SER A 836 1.21 -5.00 20.63
N TYR A 837 0.10 -4.29 20.44
CA TYR A 837 -1.07 -4.85 19.75
C TYR A 837 -0.74 -5.30 18.32
N ASP A 838 0.12 -4.57 17.60
CA ASP A 838 0.51 -4.92 16.24
C ASP A 838 1.64 -5.98 16.21
N SER A 839 2.60 -5.94 17.13
CA SER A 839 3.73 -6.88 17.16
C SER A 839 3.37 -8.28 17.65
N GLN A 840 2.18 -8.45 18.24
CA GLN A 840 1.65 -9.77 18.60
C GLN A 840 1.56 -10.73 17.39
N HIS A 841 1.50 -10.20 16.16
CA HIS A 841 1.40 -11.00 14.94
C HIS A 841 2.70 -11.68 14.50
N TYR A 842 3.85 -11.26 15.05
CA TYR A 842 5.17 -11.79 14.68
C TYR A 842 6.04 -12.06 15.90
N VAL A 843 5.43 -12.47 17.03
CA VAL A 843 6.11 -12.88 18.27
C VAL A 843 7.17 -13.96 18.07
N ASN A 844 7.03 -14.82 17.07
CA ASN A 844 8.02 -15.83 16.71
C ASN A 844 9.33 -15.23 16.16
N ARG A 845 9.34 -13.92 15.89
CA ARG A 845 10.49 -13.15 15.39
C ARG A 845 10.89 -12.02 16.35
N LEU A 846 10.47 -12.11 17.61
CA LEU A 846 10.81 -11.14 18.66
C LEU A 846 11.66 -11.81 19.75
N ASP A 847 12.82 -11.24 20.03
CA ASP A 847 13.69 -11.61 21.13
C ASP A 847 14.60 -10.41 21.48
N ARG A 848 14.43 -9.88 22.69
CA ARG A 848 15.20 -8.72 23.16
C ARG A 848 16.70 -9.02 23.23
N HIS A 849 17.09 -10.24 23.59
CA HIS A 849 18.50 -10.57 23.81
C HIS A 849 19.26 -10.52 22.50
N HIS A 850 18.65 -10.99 21.41
CA HIS A 850 19.19 -10.91 20.06
C HIS A 850 19.36 -9.45 19.62
N ALA A 851 18.35 -8.60 19.79
CA ALA A 851 18.48 -7.17 19.45
C ALA A 851 19.54 -6.45 20.30
N LEU A 852 19.68 -6.79 21.58
CA LEU A 852 20.68 -6.18 22.47
C LEU A 852 22.12 -6.38 22.00
N THR A 853 22.42 -7.49 21.31
CA THR A 853 23.74 -7.72 20.72
C THR A 853 24.14 -6.62 19.72
N LEU A 854 23.15 -5.96 19.09
CA LEU A 854 23.37 -4.90 18.11
C LEU A 854 23.50 -3.51 18.74
N LEU A 855 23.14 -3.36 20.02
CA LEU A 855 23.10 -2.10 20.76
C LEU A 855 24.07 -2.10 21.96
N THR A 856 25.31 -2.53 21.74
CA THR A 856 26.35 -2.41 22.77
C THR A 856 26.73 -0.94 23.00
N ASN A 857 27.22 -0.61 24.20
CA ASN A 857 27.66 0.76 24.51
C ASN A 857 28.73 1.27 23.53
N VAL A 858 29.62 0.37 23.07
CA VAL A 858 30.65 0.68 22.07
C VAL A 858 30.00 1.08 20.74
N ARG A 859 29.01 0.31 20.26
CA ARG A 859 28.29 0.62 19.02
C ARG A 859 27.48 1.91 19.12
N LEU A 860 26.84 2.17 20.26
CA LEU A 860 26.12 3.43 20.51
C LEU A 860 27.06 4.64 20.52
N GLN A 861 28.27 4.50 21.07
CA GLN A 861 29.28 5.56 21.03
C GLN A 861 29.73 5.87 19.59
N ARG A 862 29.84 4.84 18.74
CA ARG A 862 30.16 4.98 17.30
C ARG A 862 29.06 5.66 16.47
N LEU A 863 27.85 5.85 17.02
CA LEU A 863 26.81 6.71 16.40
C LEU A 863 27.06 8.21 16.63
N ASN A 864 28.02 8.57 17.48
CA ASN A 864 28.49 9.95 17.59
C ASN A 864 29.65 10.19 16.61
N LEU A 865 29.85 11.45 16.23
CA LEU A 865 30.94 11.81 15.35
C LEU A 865 32.29 11.59 16.05
N ALA A 866 33.11 10.69 15.51
CA ALA A 866 34.43 10.40 16.04
C ALA A 866 35.35 11.65 16.00
N PRO A 867 36.29 11.81 16.96
CA PRO A 867 37.19 12.98 17.01
C PRO A 867 37.99 13.19 15.72
N GLU A 868 38.36 12.13 15.00
CA GLU A 868 39.07 12.22 13.72
C GLU A 868 38.25 12.89 12.59
N TYR A 869 36.93 12.89 12.69
CA TYR A 869 36.02 13.50 11.73
C TYR A 869 35.52 14.88 12.18
N GLN A 870 35.94 15.39 13.34
CA GLN A 870 35.58 16.72 13.84
C GLN A 870 36.39 17.83 13.14
N TYR A 871 36.27 17.93 11.81
CA TYR A 871 37.05 18.86 10.98
C TYR A 871 36.88 20.34 11.37
N PHE A 872 35.73 20.70 11.94
CA PHE A 872 35.39 22.05 12.40
C PHE A 872 35.43 22.19 13.93
N GLY A 873 36.09 21.27 14.64
CA GLY A 873 36.14 21.23 16.10
C GLY A 873 34.85 20.70 16.74
N ASP A 874 34.61 21.05 18.00
CA ASP A 874 33.48 20.52 18.81
C ASP A 874 32.09 20.84 18.21
N GLY A 875 32.00 21.84 17.33
CA GLY A 875 30.77 22.21 16.62
C GLY A 875 30.41 21.29 15.45
N SER A 876 31.32 20.41 15.03
CA SER A 876 31.12 19.47 13.91
C SER A 876 29.95 18.53 14.17
N ARG A 877 29.07 18.40 13.19
CA ARG A 877 27.94 17.45 13.20
C ARG A 877 27.91 16.63 11.92
N VAL A 878 27.38 15.43 11.98
CA VAL A 878 27.14 14.63 10.75
C VAL A 878 26.03 15.29 9.94
N GLU A 879 26.24 15.46 8.64
CA GLU A 879 25.18 15.84 7.72
C GLU A 879 24.31 14.62 7.42
N THR A 880 23.03 14.72 7.79
CA THR A 880 22.07 13.63 7.72
C THR A 880 21.41 13.47 6.35
N ASN A 881 21.53 14.47 5.48
CA ASN A 881 20.97 14.45 4.13
C ASN A 881 22.07 14.26 3.07
N PRO A 882 21.75 13.69 1.89
CA PRO A 882 22.65 13.78 0.75
C PRO A 882 23.07 15.24 0.52
N LEU A 883 24.38 15.49 0.36
CA LEU A 883 24.92 16.86 0.37
C LEU A 883 24.30 17.74 -0.73
N SER A 884 24.10 17.17 -1.93
CA SER A 884 23.42 17.85 -3.03
C SER A 884 21.99 18.27 -2.66
N LEU A 885 21.22 17.40 -2.00
CA LEU A 885 19.88 17.73 -1.52
C LEU A 885 19.92 18.84 -0.47
N ARG A 886 20.87 18.78 0.48
CA ARG A 886 21.01 19.81 1.52
C ARG A 886 21.35 21.17 0.92
N ILE A 887 22.30 21.23 -0.01
CA ILE A 887 22.71 22.48 -0.66
C ILE A 887 21.52 23.04 -1.46
N ALA A 888 20.84 22.23 -2.26
CA ALA A 888 19.64 22.66 -2.98
C ALA A 888 18.57 23.25 -2.05
N GLN A 889 18.35 22.66 -0.86
CA GLN A 889 17.45 23.22 0.15
C GLN A 889 17.93 24.59 0.66
N CYS A 890 19.24 24.76 0.84
CA CYS A 890 19.82 26.03 1.30
C CYS A 890 19.71 27.12 0.23
N LEU A 891 20.01 26.81 -1.03
CA LEU A 891 19.88 27.74 -2.16
C LEU A 891 18.43 28.22 -2.32
N ASN A 892 17.48 27.31 -2.11
CA ASN A 892 16.04 27.61 -2.19
C ASN A 892 15.42 28.17 -0.90
N SER A 893 16.23 28.59 0.08
CA SER A 893 15.72 29.06 1.37
C SER A 893 15.65 30.58 1.51
N GLU A 894 16.29 31.35 0.61
CA GLU A 894 16.53 32.81 0.75
C GLU A 894 17.30 33.22 2.04
N ILE A 895 17.68 32.26 2.88
CA ILE A 895 18.50 32.49 4.07
C ILE A 895 19.93 32.85 3.66
N TYR A 896 20.41 32.30 2.54
CA TYR A 896 21.77 32.50 2.06
C TYR A 896 21.76 33.31 0.76
N ASP A 897 22.74 34.20 0.60
CA ASP A 897 22.94 35.03 -0.58
C ASP A 897 24.16 34.61 -1.40
N SER A 898 24.95 33.67 -0.88
CA SER A 898 26.20 33.22 -1.47
C SER A 898 26.42 31.71 -1.26
N CYS A 899 27.01 31.05 -2.26
CA CYS A 899 27.32 29.63 -2.26
C CYS A 899 28.68 29.37 -2.90
N SER A 900 29.61 28.70 -2.21
CA SER A 900 30.89 28.27 -2.77
C SER A 900 30.97 26.74 -2.83
N LEU A 901 31.41 26.17 -3.95
CA LEU A 901 31.47 24.73 -4.21
C LEU A 901 32.87 24.33 -4.69
N VAL A 902 33.37 23.21 -4.18
CA VAL A 902 34.68 22.68 -4.55
C VAL A 902 34.58 21.71 -5.73
N LEU A 903 35.37 21.97 -6.77
CA LEU A 903 35.52 21.12 -7.95
C LEU A 903 36.97 20.65 -8.07
N ALA A 904 37.19 19.33 -8.02
CA ALA A 904 38.50 18.72 -8.17
C ALA A 904 38.39 17.26 -8.66
N GLY A 905 39.52 16.55 -8.74
CA GLY A 905 39.56 15.13 -9.11
C GLY A 905 39.83 14.88 -10.60
N PRO A 906 39.80 13.60 -11.03
CA PRO A 906 40.11 13.20 -12.40
C PRO A 906 39.11 13.79 -13.41
N GLN A 907 39.63 14.32 -14.51
CA GLN A 907 38.88 14.96 -15.58
C GLN A 907 37.83 14.04 -16.20
N GLU A 908 38.13 12.74 -16.29
CA GLU A 908 37.28 11.75 -16.96
C GLU A 908 35.96 11.51 -16.20
N GLN A 909 35.89 11.97 -14.95
CA GLN A 909 34.72 11.87 -14.07
C GLN A 909 33.87 13.15 -14.07
N TRP A 910 34.32 14.22 -14.72
CA TRP A 910 33.57 15.48 -14.78
C TRP A 910 32.43 15.36 -15.79
N ASP A 911 31.19 15.46 -15.31
CA ASP A 911 29.98 15.49 -16.12
C ASP A 911 28.96 16.47 -15.51
N PHE A 912 29.04 17.73 -15.93
CA PHE A 912 28.14 18.78 -15.44
C PHE A 912 26.67 18.52 -15.79
N ALA A 913 26.38 17.79 -16.89
CA ALA A 913 25.01 17.50 -17.31
C ALA A 913 24.29 16.58 -16.32
N GLN A 914 25.03 15.66 -15.69
CA GLN A 914 24.49 14.76 -14.65
C GLN A 914 24.66 15.31 -13.23
N TRP A 915 25.18 16.52 -13.06
CA TRP A 915 25.41 17.09 -11.74
C TRP A 915 24.09 17.63 -11.13
N PRO A 916 23.57 17.06 -10.01
CA PRO A 916 22.23 17.40 -9.51
C PRO A 916 22.05 18.85 -9.09
N LEU A 917 23.14 19.55 -8.76
CA LEU A 917 23.11 20.95 -8.34
C LEU A 917 23.13 21.94 -9.51
N PHE A 918 23.43 21.50 -10.73
CA PHE A 918 23.69 22.41 -11.85
C PHE A 918 22.53 23.39 -12.10
N LYS A 919 21.30 22.87 -12.20
CA LYS A 919 20.10 23.69 -12.40
C LYS A 919 19.81 24.63 -11.22
N GLU A 920 19.97 24.13 -10.00
CA GLU A 920 19.72 24.91 -8.77
C GLU A 920 20.70 26.08 -8.63
N LEU A 921 21.97 25.88 -9.01
CA LEU A 921 22.98 26.93 -8.98
C LEU A 921 22.71 28.04 -10.00
N LEU A 922 22.31 27.67 -11.22
CA LEU A 922 21.92 28.63 -12.24
C LEU A 922 20.70 29.44 -11.78
N GLN A 923 19.67 28.78 -11.25
CA GLN A 923 18.48 29.44 -10.73
C GLN A 923 18.80 30.38 -9.55
N PHE A 924 19.67 29.95 -8.64
CA PHE A 924 20.12 30.78 -7.52
C PHE A 924 20.91 32.02 -8.00
N ALA A 925 21.80 31.85 -8.98
CA ALA A 925 22.52 32.98 -9.57
C ALA A 925 21.59 33.96 -10.30
N SER A 926 20.64 33.46 -11.10
CA SER A 926 19.66 34.28 -11.81
C SER A 926 18.68 35.01 -10.88
N SER A 927 18.42 34.48 -9.69
CA SER A 927 17.59 35.13 -8.66
C SER A 927 18.37 36.13 -7.79
N GLY A 928 19.65 36.39 -8.09
CA GLY A 928 20.48 37.41 -7.45
C GLY A 928 21.45 36.89 -6.38
N GLY A 929 21.54 35.58 -6.18
CA GLY A 929 22.55 34.94 -5.35
C GLY A 929 23.94 34.93 -6.01
N ASN A 930 25.00 34.83 -5.21
CA ASN A 930 26.38 34.73 -5.69
C ASN A 930 26.87 33.28 -5.60
N VAL A 931 27.40 32.73 -6.69
CA VAL A 931 27.94 31.37 -6.78
C VAL A 931 29.43 31.43 -7.08
N GLU A 932 30.24 30.73 -6.29
CA GLU A 932 31.67 30.57 -6.52
C GLU A 932 32.00 29.09 -6.78
N LEU A 933 32.54 28.79 -7.96
CA LEU A 933 33.08 27.47 -8.29
C LEU A 933 34.59 27.48 -8.04
N LEU A 934 35.01 26.78 -6.99
CA LEU A 934 36.39 26.70 -6.52
C LEU A 934 37.09 25.51 -7.20
N VAL A 935 37.80 25.79 -8.29
CA VAL A 935 38.52 24.77 -9.07
C VAL A 935 39.90 24.56 -8.48
N ALA A 936 40.13 23.40 -7.87
CA ALA A 936 41.42 23.03 -7.28
C ALA A 936 42.25 22.10 -8.19
N THR A 937 41.88 22.01 -9.47
CA THR A 937 42.63 21.34 -10.52
C THR A 937 43.37 22.39 -11.36
N PRO A 938 44.69 22.22 -11.65
CA PRO A 938 45.43 23.17 -12.49
C PRO A 938 44.76 23.34 -13.87
N LEU A 939 44.72 24.57 -14.37
CA LEU A 939 44.06 24.90 -15.65
C LEU A 939 44.62 24.10 -16.84
N ALA A 940 45.93 23.84 -16.85
CA ALA A 940 46.61 23.04 -17.87
C ALA A 940 46.18 21.56 -17.89
N ASN A 941 45.62 21.07 -16.77
CA ASN A 941 45.13 19.70 -16.66
C ASN A 941 43.64 19.62 -16.98
N LEU A 942 42.96 20.75 -17.24
CA LEU A 942 41.56 20.79 -17.68
C LEU A 942 41.45 20.48 -19.18
N THR A 943 40.58 19.54 -19.55
CA THR A 943 40.20 19.28 -20.93
C THR A 943 39.54 20.50 -21.54
N ASP A 944 39.69 20.69 -22.85
CA ASP A 944 39.09 21.82 -23.56
C ASP A 944 37.57 21.87 -23.38
N SER A 945 36.90 20.71 -23.33
CA SER A 945 35.46 20.63 -23.02
C SER A 945 35.12 21.18 -21.63
N SER A 946 35.85 20.77 -20.58
CA SER A 946 35.63 21.28 -19.21
C SER A 946 35.92 22.77 -19.11
N ARG A 947 36.96 23.23 -19.79
CA ARG A 947 37.34 24.64 -19.90
C ARG A 947 36.25 25.49 -20.56
N HIS A 948 35.68 24.99 -21.66
CA HIS A 948 34.57 25.63 -22.35
C HIS A 948 33.32 25.72 -21.47
N GLN A 949 32.96 24.66 -20.75
CA GLN A 949 31.81 24.67 -19.85
C GLN A 949 32.00 25.65 -18.68
N LEU A 950 33.19 25.65 -18.05
CA LEU A 950 33.51 26.63 -17.00
C LEU A 950 33.51 28.07 -17.54
N SER A 951 33.99 28.28 -18.77
CA SER A 951 33.94 29.59 -19.44
C SER A 951 32.50 30.06 -19.63
N ALA A 952 31.60 29.19 -20.09
CA ALA A 952 30.18 29.53 -20.27
C ALA A 952 29.54 29.94 -18.93
N LEU A 953 29.88 29.25 -17.83
CA LEU A 953 29.42 29.61 -16.49
C LEU A 953 29.99 30.96 -16.02
N ALA A 954 31.27 31.22 -16.27
CA ALA A 954 31.92 32.49 -15.93
C ALA A 954 31.43 33.68 -16.77
N ALA A 955 30.87 33.42 -17.96
CA ALA A 955 30.34 34.44 -18.86
C ALA A 955 28.91 34.90 -18.51
N MET A 956 28.29 34.33 -17.48
CA MET A 956 26.95 34.71 -17.03
C MET A 956 26.85 36.22 -16.69
N PRO A 957 25.82 36.93 -17.17
CA PRO A 957 25.67 38.36 -16.92
C PRO A 957 25.58 38.69 -15.42
N GLY A 958 26.09 39.86 -15.04
CA GLY A 958 26.04 40.35 -13.67
C GLY A 958 27.11 39.79 -12.72
N GLY A 959 28.03 38.94 -13.21
CA GLY A 959 29.19 38.46 -12.44
C GLY A 959 28.81 37.63 -11.20
N ARG A 960 27.59 37.09 -11.19
CA ARG A 960 26.98 36.36 -10.07
C ARG A 960 27.52 34.94 -9.95
N LEU A 961 28.03 34.35 -11.03
CA LEU A 961 28.73 33.06 -11.00
C LEU A 961 30.20 33.29 -11.36
N GLN A 962 31.09 32.98 -10.42
CA GLN A 962 32.53 33.16 -10.59
C GLN A 962 33.26 31.82 -10.52
N VAL A 963 34.23 31.63 -11.42
CA VAL A 963 35.14 30.48 -11.39
C VAL A 963 36.47 30.95 -10.82
N LYS A 964 36.94 30.27 -9.77
CA LYS A 964 38.14 30.65 -9.04
C LYS A 964 39.14 29.49 -9.01
N SER A 965 40.34 29.73 -9.52
CA SER A 965 41.46 28.81 -9.37
C SER A 965 42.05 28.93 -7.98
N ILE A 966 42.09 27.82 -7.24
CA ILE A 966 42.58 27.77 -5.87
C ILE A 966 43.64 26.68 -5.69
N ALA A 967 44.55 26.87 -4.73
CA ALA A 967 45.52 25.84 -4.37
C ALA A 967 44.83 24.75 -3.54
N THR A 968 45.09 23.47 -3.84
CA THR A 968 44.51 22.31 -3.13
C THR A 968 44.75 22.37 -1.62
N ALA A 969 45.87 22.94 -1.17
CA ALA A 969 46.17 23.14 0.25
C ALA A 969 45.12 24.00 1.00
N GLN A 970 44.43 24.92 0.32
CA GLN A 970 43.38 25.75 0.94
C GLN A 970 42.09 24.98 1.21
N LEU A 971 41.89 23.84 0.57
CA LEU A 971 40.75 22.96 0.81
C LEU A 971 40.90 22.16 2.10
N MET A 972 42.11 22.02 2.63
CA MET A 972 42.34 21.25 3.84
C MET A 972 41.79 21.97 5.07
N GLN A 973 41.14 21.21 5.95
CA GLN A 973 40.60 21.63 7.23
C GLN A 973 40.86 20.51 8.25
N GLY A 974 41.97 20.63 8.99
CA GLY A 974 42.45 19.52 9.81
C GLY A 974 42.80 18.31 8.94
N LYS A 975 42.17 17.16 9.22
CA LYS A 975 42.30 15.92 8.41
C LYS A 975 41.26 15.81 7.29
N GLY A 976 40.32 16.73 7.21
CA GLY A 976 39.26 16.74 6.20
C GLY A 976 39.54 17.72 5.08
N ARG A 977 38.79 17.57 4.00
CA ARG A 977 38.73 18.44 2.83
C ARG A 977 37.37 19.12 2.75
N TRP A 978 37.38 20.42 2.50
CA TRP A 978 36.20 21.22 2.24
C TRP A 978 35.46 20.75 0.99
N LEU A 979 34.12 20.77 1.04
CA LEU A 979 33.24 20.42 -0.07
C LEU A 979 32.42 21.62 -0.55
N ALA A 980 31.78 22.34 0.38
CA ALA A 980 30.92 23.47 0.06
C ALA A 980 30.70 24.42 1.25
N GLN A 981 30.24 25.64 0.98
CA GLN A 981 29.63 26.52 1.96
C GLN A 981 28.48 27.32 1.37
N VAL A 982 27.55 27.74 2.23
CA VAL A 982 26.56 28.77 1.95
C VAL A 982 26.64 29.84 3.03
N THR A 983 26.50 31.10 2.64
CA THR A 983 26.71 32.26 3.52
C THR A 983 25.69 33.37 3.28
N ARG A 984 25.48 34.18 4.32
CA ARG A 984 24.85 35.50 4.33
C ARG A 984 25.41 36.25 5.54
N GLU A 985 25.30 37.57 5.57
CA GLU A 985 25.73 38.38 6.72
C GLU A 985 25.22 37.81 8.06
N GLY A 986 26.15 37.36 8.91
CA GLY A 986 25.87 36.78 10.23
C GLY A 986 25.43 35.30 10.25
N GLN A 987 25.36 34.62 9.10
CA GLN A 987 24.96 33.21 9.00
C GLN A 987 25.80 32.43 7.99
N SER A 988 26.30 31.25 8.37
CA SER A 988 27.02 30.35 7.49
C SER A 988 26.65 28.90 7.75
N GLN A 989 26.68 28.09 6.69
CA GLN A 989 26.70 26.64 6.80
C GLN A 989 27.80 26.08 5.91
N GLN A 990 28.57 25.14 6.47
CA GLN A 990 29.83 24.67 5.93
C GLN A 990 29.81 23.14 5.87
N TRP A 991 30.47 22.54 4.87
CA TRP A 991 30.58 21.08 4.74
C TRP A 991 32.00 20.64 4.37
N ALA A 992 32.45 19.56 5.01
CA ALA A 992 33.72 18.89 4.76
C ALA A 992 33.58 17.37 4.90
N ALA A 993 34.43 16.63 4.23
CA ALA A 993 34.56 15.17 4.33
C ALA A 993 36.04 14.77 4.25
N ASP A 994 36.38 13.49 4.34
CA ASP A 994 37.75 13.06 4.02
C ASP A 994 38.01 13.05 2.49
N ASP A 995 39.19 12.60 2.07
CA ASP A 995 39.56 12.54 0.66
C ASP A 995 38.76 11.51 -0.17
N SER A 996 37.98 10.64 0.48
CA SER A 996 37.12 9.66 -0.19
C SER A 996 35.85 10.29 -0.79
N ALA A 997 35.52 11.53 -0.42
CA ALA A 997 34.37 12.22 -0.99
C ALA A 997 34.59 12.60 -2.46
N THR A 998 33.61 12.34 -3.31
CA THR A 998 33.67 12.72 -4.72
C THR A 998 33.46 14.23 -4.85
N VAL A 999 34.44 14.94 -5.41
CA VAL A 999 34.40 16.39 -5.69
C VAL A 999 34.50 16.71 -7.18
N ALA A 1000 34.47 15.68 -8.04
CA ALA A 1000 34.27 15.85 -9.48
C ALA A 1000 32.78 16.16 -9.72
N PRO A 1001 32.45 17.22 -10.50
CA PRO A 1001 31.07 17.53 -10.84
C PRO A 1001 30.44 16.35 -11.59
N GLY A 1002 29.31 15.83 -11.10
CA GLY A 1002 28.65 14.62 -11.62
C GLY A 1002 27.60 14.08 -10.65
N GLU A 1003 26.97 12.93 -10.97
CA GLU A 1003 25.88 12.33 -10.17
C GLU A 1003 26.28 12.08 -8.70
N LEU A 1004 27.53 11.70 -8.48
CA LEU A 1004 28.07 11.33 -7.17
C LEU A 1004 28.73 12.49 -6.42
N TRP A 1005 28.69 13.72 -6.95
CA TRP A 1005 29.33 14.87 -6.30
C TRP A 1005 28.82 15.07 -4.87
N GLY A 1006 29.74 15.26 -3.92
CA GLY A 1006 29.45 15.45 -2.51
C GLY A 1006 29.11 14.16 -1.74
N GLN A 1007 29.15 12.99 -2.38
CA GLN A 1007 28.96 11.70 -1.71
C GLN A 1007 30.31 11.18 -1.19
N SER A 1008 30.27 10.53 -0.02
CA SER A 1008 31.41 9.82 0.57
C SER A 1008 30.99 8.39 0.89
N ALA A 1009 31.79 7.42 0.45
CA ALA A 1009 31.50 6.00 0.63
C ALA A 1009 31.99 5.45 1.98
N SER A 1010 33.06 6.03 2.54
CA SER A 1010 33.77 5.51 3.72
C SER A 1010 33.76 6.42 4.94
N SER A 1011 33.34 7.68 4.79
CA SER A 1011 33.31 8.66 5.89
C SER A 1011 32.01 9.47 5.89
N PRO A 1012 31.57 9.97 7.06
CA PRO A 1012 30.45 10.89 7.10
C PRO A 1012 30.84 12.25 6.49
N VAL A 1013 29.89 12.86 5.77
CA VAL A 1013 29.96 14.29 5.49
C VAL A 1013 29.65 15.04 6.78
N VAL A 1014 30.47 16.03 7.10
CA VAL A 1014 30.39 16.79 8.35
C VAL A 1014 30.00 18.22 8.04
N THR A 1015 29.12 18.80 8.85
CA THR A 1015 28.61 20.15 8.72
C THR A 1015 28.83 20.98 9.99
N LEU A 1016 29.01 22.29 9.80
CA LEU A 1016 29.00 23.30 10.85
C LEU A 1016 28.05 24.43 10.45
N LYS A 1017 27.15 24.81 11.36
CA LYS A 1017 26.39 26.07 11.26
C LYS A 1017 27.08 27.12 12.13
N GLY A 1018 27.38 28.28 11.56
CA GLY A 1018 28.12 29.35 12.22
C GLY A 1018 27.65 30.74 11.81
N THR A 1019 28.41 31.76 12.23
CA THR A 1019 28.14 33.17 11.95
C THR A 1019 29.04 33.76 10.86
N SER A 1020 30.09 33.03 10.46
CA SER A 1020 31.07 33.48 9.47
C SER A 1020 31.49 32.34 8.54
N GLY A 1021 31.62 32.63 7.24
CA GLY A 1021 32.14 31.71 6.22
C GLY A 1021 33.68 31.68 6.16
N LYS A 1022 34.24 30.75 5.39
CA LYS A 1022 35.66 30.76 5.03
C LYS A 1022 35.84 31.54 3.73
N THR A 1023 36.76 32.50 3.72
CA THR A 1023 37.14 33.18 2.46
C THR A 1023 38.23 32.36 1.78
N PHE A 1024 37.99 31.94 0.54
CA PHE A 1024 38.97 31.23 -0.27
C PHE A 1024 39.82 32.24 -1.05
N SER A 1025 41.15 32.12 -0.99
CA SER A 1025 42.07 32.98 -1.76
C SER A 1025 42.42 32.29 -3.08
N GLY A 1026 42.44 33.02 -4.19
CA GLY A 1026 42.63 32.42 -5.51
C GLY A 1026 42.41 33.41 -6.65
N GLN A 1027 42.86 33.05 -7.84
CA GLN A 1027 42.69 33.85 -9.04
C GLN A 1027 41.28 33.63 -9.59
N ILE A 1028 40.51 34.71 -9.72
CA ILE A 1028 39.26 34.68 -10.49
C ILE A 1028 39.64 34.55 -11.96
N LEU A 1029 39.11 33.52 -12.61
CA LEU A 1029 39.33 33.27 -14.03
C LEU A 1029 38.19 33.92 -14.80
N SER A 1030 38.52 34.82 -15.72
CA SER A 1030 37.54 35.34 -16.67
C SER A 1030 37.12 34.24 -17.66
N ALA A 1031 35.99 34.45 -18.34
CA ALA A 1031 35.58 33.56 -19.43
C ALA A 1031 36.70 33.43 -20.49
N GLU A 1032 37.42 34.51 -20.78
CA GLU A 1032 38.54 34.49 -21.73
C GLU A 1032 39.74 33.68 -21.22
N ASP A 1033 40.08 33.76 -19.93
CA ASP A 1033 41.17 32.98 -19.32
C ASP A 1033 40.90 31.47 -19.36
N LEU A 1034 39.62 31.09 -19.27
CA LEU A 1034 39.19 29.70 -19.29
C LEU A 1034 39.28 29.09 -20.69
N LEU A 1035 39.15 29.88 -21.75
CA LEU A 1035 39.11 29.36 -23.11
C LEU A 1035 40.50 28.91 -23.62
N PRO A 1036 40.61 27.75 -24.30
CA PRO A 1036 41.82 27.38 -25.03
C PRO A 1036 42.10 28.37 -26.17
N ALA A 1037 43.38 28.53 -26.52
CA ALA A 1037 43.82 29.36 -27.63
C ALA A 1037 43.31 28.76 -28.96
N LEU A 1038 42.81 29.60 -29.87
CA LEU A 1038 42.30 29.14 -31.17
C LEU A 1038 43.46 28.66 -32.06
N PRO A 1039 43.32 27.52 -32.76
CA PRO A 1039 44.26 27.09 -33.79
C PRO A 1039 44.39 28.12 -34.92
N THR A 1040 45.55 28.19 -35.56
CA THR A 1040 45.82 29.13 -36.65
C THR A 1040 44.84 28.94 -37.80
N GLY A 1041 44.00 29.95 -38.08
CA GLY A 1041 42.98 29.90 -39.14
C GLY A 1041 41.55 29.67 -38.64
N ALA A 1042 41.36 29.19 -37.40
CA ALA A 1042 40.05 28.95 -36.83
C ALA A 1042 39.37 30.26 -36.37
N VAL A 1043 38.05 30.36 -36.58
CA VAL A 1043 37.22 31.52 -36.21
C VAL A 1043 36.18 31.08 -35.18
N ARG A 1044 36.04 31.86 -34.10
CA ARG A 1044 34.97 31.69 -33.11
C ARG A 1044 33.75 32.51 -33.51
N ILE A 1045 32.60 31.84 -33.62
CA ILE A 1045 31.30 32.38 -34.04
C ILE A 1045 30.36 32.31 -32.83
N ASN A 1046 30.04 33.46 -32.22
CA ASN A 1046 29.16 33.49 -31.05
C ASN A 1046 27.69 33.27 -31.45
N LEU A 1047 27.01 32.36 -30.73
CA LEU A 1047 25.61 32.02 -30.89
C LEU A 1047 24.75 32.72 -29.82
N CYS A 1048 23.70 33.38 -30.28
CA CYS A 1048 22.59 33.91 -29.50
C CYS A 1048 21.31 33.40 -30.13
N GLU A 1049 20.60 34.20 -30.93
CA GLU A 1049 19.31 33.83 -31.55
C GLU A 1049 19.41 33.49 -33.06
N GLN A 1050 20.61 33.50 -33.65
CA GLN A 1050 20.80 33.45 -35.10
C GLN A 1050 20.35 32.13 -35.76
N LEU A 1051 20.23 31.05 -34.98
CA LEU A 1051 19.77 29.74 -35.44
C LEU A 1051 18.33 29.43 -35.02
N ASP A 1052 17.68 30.35 -34.30
CA ASP A 1052 16.32 30.18 -33.81
C ASP A 1052 15.31 30.13 -34.96
N GLY A 1053 14.35 29.22 -34.87
CA GLY A 1053 13.35 29.03 -35.93
C GLY A 1053 12.75 27.63 -35.97
N PRO A 1054 12.00 27.31 -37.03
CA PRO A 1054 11.52 25.94 -37.28
C PRO A 1054 12.67 24.94 -37.38
N LEU A 1055 12.43 23.68 -37.00
CA LEU A 1055 13.43 22.61 -37.18
C LEU A 1055 13.79 22.40 -38.65
N GLU A 1056 12.80 22.51 -39.55
CA GLU A 1056 13.02 22.50 -41.00
C GLU A 1056 13.89 23.69 -41.41
N GLY A 1057 14.94 23.41 -42.19
CA GLY A 1057 15.90 24.41 -42.64
C GLY A 1057 16.85 24.86 -41.54
N PHE A 1058 17.03 24.08 -40.47
CA PHE A 1058 18.05 24.38 -39.47
C PHE A 1058 19.47 24.25 -40.07
N GLY A 1059 19.69 23.26 -40.93
CA GLY A 1059 20.97 23.02 -41.61
C GLY A 1059 21.40 24.18 -42.50
N SER A 1060 20.49 24.72 -43.31
CA SER A 1060 20.76 25.89 -44.16
C SER A 1060 21.13 27.12 -43.34
N ARG A 1061 20.44 27.39 -42.22
CA ARG A 1061 20.79 28.49 -41.30
C ARG A 1061 22.16 28.26 -40.67
N PHE A 1062 22.45 27.03 -40.25
CA PHE A 1062 23.74 26.64 -39.65
C PHE A 1062 24.91 26.88 -40.60
N TRP A 1063 24.86 26.33 -41.82
CA TRP A 1063 25.94 26.49 -42.79
C TRP A 1063 26.05 27.91 -43.37
N SER A 1064 24.93 28.63 -43.51
CA SER A 1064 24.95 30.05 -43.87
C SER A 1064 25.72 30.87 -42.83
N LEU A 1065 25.50 30.62 -41.53
CA LEU A 1065 26.22 31.30 -40.46
C LEU A 1065 27.73 30.99 -40.49
N VAL A 1066 28.11 29.70 -40.66
CA VAL A 1066 29.51 29.27 -40.71
C VAL A 1066 30.23 29.85 -41.94
N THR A 1067 29.62 29.78 -43.12
CA THR A 1067 30.21 30.28 -44.38
C THR A 1067 30.28 31.81 -44.45
N GLN A 1068 29.41 32.54 -43.73
CA GLN A 1068 29.53 34.00 -43.61
C GLN A 1068 30.77 34.42 -42.82
N GLN A 1069 31.19 33.62 -41.82
CA GLN A 1069 32.23 34.01 -40.87
C GLN A 1069 33.57 33.27 -41.06
N HIS A 1070 33.61 32.14 -41.76
CA HIS A 1070 34.84 31.40 -42.06
C HIS A 1070 35.14 31.34 -43.56
N ALA A 1071 36.25 31.95 -43.99
CA ALA A 1071 36.63 32.07 -45.40
C ALA A 1071 36.88 30.71 -46.08
N GLY A 1072 37.46 29.73 -45.36
CA GLY A 1072 37.71 28.39 -45.88
C GLY A 1072 36.42 27.63 -46.17
N TRP A 1073 35.45 27.70 -45.26
CA TRP A 1073 34.12 27.10 -45.43
C TRP A 1073 33.35 27.78 -46.56
N LYS A 1074 33.41 29.12 -46.65
CA LYS A 1074 32.84 29.88 -47.76
C LYS A 1074 33.37 29.43 -49.11
N GLN A 1075 34.68 29.24 -49.22
CA GLN A 1075 35.32 28.80 -50.46
C GLN A 1075 34.95 27.36 -50.82
N ALA A 1076 34.81 26.47 -49.82
CA ALA A 1076 34.39 25.08 -50.04
C ALA A 1076 32.96 25.01 -50.60
N PHE A 1077 32.01 25.73 -50.00
CA PHE A 1077 30.62 25.81 -50.49
C PHE A 1077 30.52 26.48 -51.86
N THR A 1078 31.21 27.61 -52.07
CA THR A 1078 31.15 28.33 -53.36
C THR A 1078 31.71 27.51 -54.53
N ARG A 1079 32.68 26.63 -54.27
CA ARG A 1079 33.30 25.77 -55.28
C ARG A 1079 32.66 24.39 -55.38
N HIS A 1080 31.63 24.10 -54.58
CA HIS A 1080 31.04 22.76 -54.45
C HIS A 1080 32.13 21.68 -54.31
N LYS A 1081 33.09 21.89 -53.40
CA LYS A 1081 34.17 20.92 -53.18
C LYS A 1081 33.57 19.56 -52.78
N GLU A 1082 33.96 18.51 -53.50
CA GLU A 1082 33.51 17.14 -53.24
C GLU A 1082 34.05 16.66 -51.87
N ILE A 1083 33.14 16.12 -51.05
CA ILE A 1083 33.39 15.55 -49.73
C ILE A 1083 33.56 14.04 -49.88
N THR A 1084 34.62 13.50 -49.28
CA THR A 1084 34.91 12.05 -49.28
C THR A 1084 34.53 11.39 -47.95
N HIS A 1085 34.65 12.13 -46.84
CA HIS A 1085 34.34 11.64 -45.51
C HIS A 1085 33.81 12.73 -44.59
N VAL A 1086 32.81 12.41 -43.79
CA VAL A 1086 32.30 13.22 -42.68
C VAL A 1086 32.39 12.40 -41.41
N GLU A 1087 32.95 12.98 -40.36
CA GLU A 1087 33.01 12.40 -39.03
C GLU A 1087 32.32 13.34 -38.03
N TYR A 1088 31.37 12.82 -37.26
CA TYR A 1088 30.71 13.56 -36.19
C TYR A 1088 30.92 12.84 -34.86
N SER A 1089 31.53 13.53 -33.90
CA SER A 1089 31.74 13.03 -32.54
C SER A 1089 30.90 13.85 -31.56
N ASP A 1090 30.02 13.19 -30.79
CA ASP A 1090 29.32 13.81 -29.66
C ASP A 1090 28.87 12.76 -28.63
N ARG A 1091 29.43 12.82 -27.43
CA ARG A 1091 29.01 11.96 -26.29
C ARG A 1091 27.53 12.14 -25.92
N TYR A 1092 26.94 13.28 -26.27
CA TYR A 1092 25.60 13.72 -25.89
C TYR A 1092 24.60 13.73 -27.06
N LEU A 1093 24.90 13.07 -28.18
CA LEU A 1093 23.89 12.71 -29.19
C LEU A 1093 22.97 11.60 -28.64
N ASN A 1094 22.18 11.97 -27.64
CA ASN A 1094 21.44 11.04 -26.81
C ASN A 1094 19.93 11.19 -26.94
N SER A 1095 19.40 12.20 -27.64
CA SER A 1095 17.96 12.44 -27.76
C SER A 1095 17.49 12.49 -29.22
N PRO A 1096 16.21 12.17 -29.51
CA PRO A 1096 15.61 12.34 -30.83
C PRO A 1096 15.76 13.77 -31.38
N PHE A 1097 15.65 14.79 -30.52
CA PHE A 1097 15.83 16.18 -30.90
C PHE A 1097 17.23 16.46 -31.46
N THR A 1098 18.28 16.03 -30.75
CA THR A 1098 19.67 16.21 -31.21
C THR A 1098 19.96 15.44 -32.49
N ALA A 1099 19.36 14.25 -32.64
CA ALA A 1099 19.40 13.47 -33.88
C ALA A 1099 18.75 14.21 -35.06
N ARG A 1100 17.61 14.86 -34.86
CA ARG A 1100 16.96 15.67 -35.90
C ARG A 1100 17.83 16.86 -36.32
N LEU A 1101 18.40 17.60 -35.38
CA LEU A 1101 19.29 18.73 -35.70
C LEU A 1101 20.54 18.30 -36.45
N LEU A 1102 21.14 17.17 -36.06
CA LEU A 1102 22.28 16.60 -36.79
C LEU A 1102 21.88 16.22 -38.22
N GLY A 1103 20.71 15.59 -38.37
CA GLY A 1103 20.13 15.25 -39.66
C GLY A 1103 20.03 16.46 -40.59
N GLU A 1104 19.47 17.57 -40.10
CA GLU A 1104 19.37 18.83 -40.87
C GLU A 1104 20.75 19.35 -41.33
N ILE A 1105 21.76 19.35 -40.45
CA ILE A 1105 23.11 19.82 -40.77
C ILE A 1105 23.74 18.96 -41.88
N LEU A 1106 23.58 17.64 -41.81
CA LEU A 1106 24.18 16.70 -42.76
C LEU A 1106 23.45 16.72 -44.11
N THR A 1107 22.11 16.77 -44.11
CA THR A 1107 21.30 16.80 -45.33
C THR A 1107 21.61 18.02 -46.19
N GLU A 1108 21.86 19.18 -45.59
CA GLU A 1108 22.26 20.39 -46.33
C GLU A 1108 23.54 20.18 -47.17
N LEU A 1109 24.52 19.41 -46.67
CA LEU A 1109 25.74 19.12 -47.45
C LEU A 1109 25.44 18.28 -48.70
N VAL A 1110 24.42 17.41 -48.63
CA VAL A 1110 23.94 16.63 -49.77
C VAL A 1110 23.13 17.51 -50.73
N GLU A 1111 22.27 18.39 -50.21
CA GLU A 1111 21.50 19.35 -51.02
C GLU A 1111 22.39 20.28 -51.84
N GLN A 1112 23.54 20.69 -51.29
CA GLN A 1112 24.54 21.49 -52.01
C GLN A 1112 25.37 20.67 -53.02
N GLY A 1113 25.08 19.38 -53.22
CA GLY A 1113 25.77 18.49 -54.15
C GLY A 1113 27.22 18.17 -53.75
N MET A 1114 27.61 18.43 -52.49
CA MET A 1114 28.99 18.28 -52.04
C MET A 1114 29.30 16.86 -51.54
N ALA A 1115 28.29 16.10 -51.11
CA ALA A 1115 28.45 14.81 -50.42
C ALA A 1115 28.05 13.58 -51.26
N GLU A 1116 28.02 13.66 -52.60
CA GLU A 1116 27.54 12.58 -53.50
C GLU A 1116 28.22 11.21 -53.31
N ARG A 1117 29.45 11.18 -52.77
CA ARG A 1117 30.23 9.95 -52.50
C ARG A 1117 30.77 9.89 -51.07
N ALA A 1118 30.25 10.72 -50.17
CA ALA A 1118 30.77 10.85 -48.82
C ALA A 1118 30.36 9.65 -47.94
N SER A 1119 31.32 9.11 -47.18
CA SER A 1119 31.02 8.20 -46.06
C SER A 1119 30.83 8.99 -44.77
N LEU A 1120 30.00 8.46 -43.85
CA LEU A 1120 29.73 9.10 -42.55
C LEU A 1120 30.17 8.18 -41.41
N THR A 1121 30.92 8.73 -40.45
CA THR A 1121 31.22 8.08 -39.16
C THR A 1121 30.56 8.88 -38.02
N VAL A 1122 29.77 8.20 -37.19
CA VAL A 1122 29.14 8.79 -36.00
C VAL A 1122 29.75 8.17 -34.75
N CYS A 1123 30.49 8.98 -33.99
CA CYS A 1123 31.20 8.61 -32.77
C CYS A 1123 30.38 9.05 -31.55
N VAL A 1124 29.85 8.10 -30.77
CA VAL A 1124 28.94 8.39 -29.65
C VAL A 1124 29.26 7.55 -28.42
N LYS A 1125 28.91 8.08 -27.25
CA LYS A 1125 28.96 7.32 -26.00
C LYS A 1125 27.82 6.30 -25.99
N LYS A 1126 28.06 5.13 -25.39
CA LYS A 1126 27.03 4.16 -25.04
C LYS A 1126 25.99 4.79 -24.10
N LEU A 1127 24.71 4.56 -24.38
CA LEU A 1127 23.63 5.11 -23.54
C LEU A 1127 23.69 4.57 -22.10
N ASP A 1128 23.61 5.47 -21.12
CA ASP A 1128 23.49 5.13 -19.70
C ASP A 1128 22.00 4.94 -19.34
N TYR A 1129 21.58 3.69 -19.09
CA TYR A 1129 20.18 3.36 -18.80
C TYR A 1129 19.78 3.70 -17.36
N ASN A 1130 19.60 4.99 -17.06
CA ASN A 1130 19.04 5.44 -15.78
C ASN A 1130 17.52 5.68 -15.87
N SER A 1131 16.82 5.19 -14.84
CA SER A 1131 15.37 5.01 -14.78
C SER A 1131 14.53 6.30 -14.87
N ARG A 1132 13.39 6.18 -15.57
CA ARG A 1132 12.28 7.14 -15.76
C ARG A 1132 12.64 8.38 -16.57
N GLN A 1133 12.51 8.24 -17.88
CA GLN A 1133 12.48 9.36 -18.80
C GLN A 1133 11.16 9.37 -19.57
N HIS A 1134 10.69 10.57 -19.89
CA HIS A 1134 9.37 10.85 -20.44
C HIS A 1134 9.39 10.65 -21.96
N ASP A 1135 8.22 10.50 -22.58
CA ASP A 1135 8.06 10.49 -24.04
C ASP A 1135 8.18 11.91 -24.60
N ALA A 1136 9.40 12.46 -24.57
CA ALA A 1136 9.67 13.76 -25.16
C ALA A 1136 10.94 13.77 -26.01
N LEU A 1137 10.97 14.67 -27.01
CA LEU A 1137 12.06 14.80 -27.99
C LEU A 1137 13.43 15.05 -27.36
N TYR A 1138 13.48 15.68 -26.19
CA TYR A 1138 14.72 16.00 -25.46
C TYR A 1138 15.15 14.89 -24.49
N ASN A 1139 14.34 13.85 -24.30
CA ASN A 1139 14.70 12.72 -23.45
C ASN A 1139 15.72 11.82 -24.14
N ALA A 1140 16.53 11.14 -23.33
CA ALA A 1140 17.52 10.22 -23.85
C ALA A 1140 16.84 9.00 -24.49
N TRP A 1141 17.43 8.49 -25.56
CA TRP A 1141 17.05 7.24 -26.22
C TRP A 1141 16.97 6.09 -25.20
N LEU A 1142 15.88 5.32 -25.27
CA LEU A 1142 15.67 4.16 -24.37
C LEU A 1142 16.52 2.95 -24.78
N ASN A 1143 16.84 2.84 -26.06
CA ASN A 1143 17.57 1.73 -26.66
C ASN A 1143 18.66 2.26 -27.60
N GLU A 1144 19.82 1.62 -27.56
CA GLU A 1144 20.97 1.92 -28.41
C GLU A 1144 20.68 1.57 -29.87
N GLU A 1145 19.99 0.44 -30.09
CA GLU A 1145 19.63 -0.03 -31.43
C GLU A 1145 18.64 0.93 -32.10
N ASP A 1146 17.62 1.40 -31.37
CA ASP A 1146 16.65 2.36 -31.89
C ASP A 1146 17.32 3.69 -32.24
N ARG A 1147 18.24 4.19 -31.40
CA ARG A 1147 19.03 5.40 -31.71
C ARG A 1147 19.77 5.26 -33.04
N GLN A 1148 20.51 4.16 -33.20
CA GLN A 1148 21.33 3.93 -34.39
C GLN A 1148 20.47 3.74 -35.63
N GLN A 1149 19.39 2.96 -35.54
CA GLN A 1149 18.53 2.69 -36.67
C GLN A 1149 17.72 3.93 -37.06
N VAL A 1150 17.14 4.68 -36.11
CA VAL A 1150 16.38 5.90 -36.43
C VAL A 1150 17.27 6.93 -37.12
N VAL A 1151 18.46 7.21 -36.61
CA VAL A 1151 19.38 8.19 -37.23
C VAL A 1151 19.84 7.73 -38.61
N THR A 1152 20.22 6.46 -38.74
CA THR A 1152 20.66 5.87 -40.02
C THR A 1152 19.52 5.94 -41.06
N THR A 1153 18.32 5.46 -40.71
CA THR A 1153 17.15 5.48 -41.61
C THR A 1153 16.71 6.90 -41.96
N LEU A 1154 16.75 7.83 -41.00
CA LEU A 1154 16.42 9.25 -41.24
C LEU A 1154 17.27 9.86 -42.36
N LEU A 1155 18.55 9.49 -42.42
CA LEU A 1155 19.52 9.97 -43.43
C LEU A 1155 19.50 9.14 -44.72
N GLU A 1156 19.55 7.81 -44.65
CA GLU A 1156 19.63 6.91 -45.82
C GLU A 1156 18.35 6.90 -46.65
N GLU A 1157 17.17 7.03 -46.04
CA GLU A 1157 15.90 7.06 -46.76
C GLU A 1157 15.47 8.49 -47.14
N GLY A 1158 16.20 9.53 -46.71
CA GLY A 1158 15.96 10.91 -47.12
C GLY A 1158 14.67 11.53 -46.56
N TYR A 1159 14.37 11.31 -45.28
CA TYR A 1159 13.15 11.86 -44.66
C TYR A 1159 13.20 13.38 -44.45
N LEU A 1160 14.41 13.97 -44.42
CA LEU A 1160 14.63 15.40 -44.20
C LEU A 1160 14.97 16.16 -45.48
N GLY A 1161 15.16 15.46 -46.61
CA GLY A 1161 15.72 15.99 -47.85
C GLY A 1161 16.39 14.86 -48.66
N PRO A 1162 17.37 15.15 -49.54
CA PRO A 1162 18.08 14.12 -50.29
C PRO A 1162 18.72 13.06 -49.39
N ALA A 1163 18.57 11.79 -49.78
CA ALA A 1163 19.15 10.66 -49.07
C ALA A 1163 20.69 10.72 -49.04
N TRP A 1164 21.27 10.34 -47.90
CA TRP A 1164 22.72 10.19 -47.76
C TRP A 1164 23.23 9.04 -48.65
N PRO A 1165 24.17 9.29 -49.58
CA PRO A 1165 24.48 8.33 -50.65
C PRO A 1165 25.54 7.28 -50.29
N GLY A 1166 26.32 7.48 -49.23
CA GLY A 1166 27.41 6.59 -48.82
C GLY A 1166 27.13 5.80 -47.54
N ALA A 1167 28.07 4.94 -47.14
CA ALA A 1167 27.92 4.10 -45.94
C ALA A 1167 27.96 4.94 -44.65
N ILE A 1168 27.05 4.66 -43.72
CA ILE A 1168 27.02 5.22 -42.37
C ILE A 1168 27.58 4.19 -41.38
N SER A 1169 28.60 4.57 -40.61
CA SER A 1169 29.26 3.72 -39.62
C SER A 1169 29.19 4.33 -38.22
N TRP A 1170 29.08 3.48 -37.21
CA TRP A 1170 28.94 3.90 -35.81
C TRP A 1170 30.12 3.41 -34.98
N LEU A 1171 30.72 4.31 -34.21
CA LEU A 1171 31.72 3.99 -33.20
C LEU A 1171 31.14 4.28 -31.81
N THR A 1172 30.79 3.23 -31.08
CA THR A 1172 30.21 3.32 -29.73
C THR A 1172 31.25 2.97 -28.67
N GLY A 1173 31.48 3.88 -27.72
CA GLY A 1173 32.48 3.72 -26.66
C GLY A 1173 31.97 4.09 -25.26
N ASP A 1174 32.82 3.88 -24.27
CA ASP A 1174 32.68 4.37 -22.89
C ASP A 1174 33.37 5.74 -22.70
N ASN A 1175 33.33 6.30 -21.47
CA ASN A 1175 33.96 7.59 -21.17
C ASN A 1175 35.47 7.65 -21.48
N GLN A 1176 36.14 6.51 -21.66
CA GLN A 1176 37.58 6.42 -21.94
C GLN A 1176 37.88 6.26 -23.44
N SER A 1177 36.95 5.71 -24.21
CA SER A 1177 37.15 5.36 -25.63
C SER A 1177 36.47 6.30 -26.64
N THR A 1178 35.49 7.11 -26.21
CA THR A 1178 34.90 8.17 -27.05
C THR A 1178 35.47 9.53 -26.64
N GLU A 1179 36.09 10.28 -27.56
CA GLU A 1179 36.58 11.63 -27.25
C GLU A 1179 35.44 12.57 -26.79
N HIS A 1180 35.76 13.59 -25.97
CA HIS A 1180 34.77 14.51 -25.40
C HIS A 1180 34.37 15.65 -26.37
N GLY A 1181 35.05 15.75 -27.51
CA GLY A 1181 34.84 16.78 -28.52
C GLY A 1181 33.48 16.63 -29.20
N ARG A 1182 32.70 17.72 -29.22
CA ARG A 1182 31.45 17.87 -29.97
C ARG A 1182 31.80 18.48 -31.32
N GLU A 1183 32.29 17.64 -32.23
CA GLU A 1183 33.03 18.08 -33.41
C GLU A 1183 32.49 17.42 -34.67
N LEU A 1184 32.32 18.22 -35.72
CA LEU A 1184 32.01 17.79 -37.07
C LEU A 1184 33.22 18.04 -37.97
N THR A 1185 33.87 16.98 -38.43
CA THR A 1185 35.04 17.05 -39.31
C THR A 1185 34.66 16.60 -40.71
N VAL A 1186 35.05 17.38 -41.72
CA VAL A 1186 34.75 17.12 -43.14
C VAL A 1186 36.06 17.04 -43.92
N THR A 1187 36.26 15.91 -44.59
CA THR A 1187 37.41 15.67 -45.46
C THR A 1187 37.00 15.83 -46.93
N PHE A 1188 37.72 16.68 -47.66
CA PHE A 1188 37.48 16.94 -49.08
C PHE A 1188 38.34 16.05 -49.99
N SER A 1189 37.98 15.97 -51.28
CA SER A 1189 38.69 15.16 -52.27
C SER A 1189 40.14 15.59 -52.55
N ASP A 1190 40.53 16.81 -52.18
CA ASP A 1190 41.90 17.32 -52.25
C ASP A 1190 42.76 16.96 -51.02
N GLY A 1191 42.19 16.22 -50.06
CA GLY A 1191 42.85 15.84 -48.80
C GLY A 1191 42.84 16.92 -47.73
N SER A 1192 42.23 18.09 -47.99
CA SER A 1192 42.02 19.10 -46.93
C SER A 1192 40.92 18.66 -45.97
N GLN A 1193 41.10 18.98 -44.69
CA GLN A 1193 40.13 18.72 -43.63
C GLN A 1193 39.72 20.05 -43.01
N HIS A 1194 38.42 20.27 -42.91
CA HIS A 1194 37.84 21.39 -42.17
C HIS A 1194 37.00 20.83 -41.02
N TYR A 1195 36.85 21.58 -39.94
CA TYR A 1195 36.07 21.13 -38.79
C TYR A 1195 35.18 22.23 -38.22
N VAL A 1196 34.16 21.80 -37.48
CA VAL A 1196 33.23 22.65 -36.74
C VAL A 1196 33.05 22.07 -35.35
N LEU A 1197 33.54 22.78 -34.33
CA LEU A 1197 33.42 22.40 -32.93
C LEU A 1197 32.31 23.20 -32.25
N LEU A 1198 31.42 22.49 -31.55
CA LEU A 1198 30.24 23.02 -30.86
C LEU A 1198 30.48 23.00 -29.34
N ASP A 1199 30.64 24.15 -28.68
CA ASP A 1199 30.96 24.20 -27.25
C ASP A 1199 29.91 23.48 -26.37
N MET A 1200 28.64 23.75 -26.64
CA MET A 1200 27.49 23.19 -25.95
C MET A 1200 26.77 22.06 -26.72
N GLY A 1201 27.27 21.73 -27.92
CA GLY A 1201 26.71 20.69 -28.78
C GLY A 1201 25.33 21.04 -29.31
N LEU A 1202 24.65 20.07 -29.92
CA LEU A 1202 23.30 20.26 -30.43
C LEU A 1202 22.24 20.33 -29.31
N SER A 1203 22.62 19.97 -28.09
CA SER A 1203 21.76 20.04 -26.90
C SER A 1203 21.55 21.46 -26.34
N TYR A 1204 22.24 22.47 -26.90
CA TYR A 1204 22.09 23.87 -26.48
C TYR A 1204 20.69 24.44 -26.77
N TRP A 1205 20.11 24.08 -27.91
CA TRP A 1205 18.80 24.58 -28.33
C TRP A 1205 17.67 23.89 -27.57
N LEU A 1206 16.66 24.68 -27.20
CA LEU A 1206 15.42 24.20 -26.62
C LEU A 1206 14.41 23.91 -27.72
N CYS A 1207 13.71 22.79 -27.57
CA CYS A 1207 12.54 22.45 -28.37
C CYS A 1207 11.31 23.15 -27.77
N ILE A 1208 10.76 24.13 -28.46
CA ILE A 1208 9.52 24.81 -28.08
C ILE A 1208 8.42 24.36 -29.04
N GLU A 1209 7.24 24.05 -28.49
CA GLU A 1209 6.08 23.46 -29.19
C GLU A 1209 6.31 21.98 -29.59
N ASP A 1210 5.25 21.18 -29.54
CA ASP A 1210 5.21 19.73 -29.89
C ASP A 1210 6.38 18.88 -29.37
N THR A 1211 6.50 18.78 -28.04
CA THR A 1211 7.65 18.11 -27.41
C THR A 1211 7.51 16.59 -27.29
N PHE A 1212 6.38 15.99 -27.65
CA PHE A 1212 6.10 14.58 -27.37
C PHE A 1212 6.75 13.64 -28.39
N PHE A 1213 7.47 12.62 -27.92
CA PHE A 1213 8.09 11.60 -28.75
C PHE A 1213 7.95 10.23 -28.11
N ASP A 1214 7.22 9.34 -28.77
CA ASP A 1214 6.94 7.98 -28.29
C ASP A 1214 8.08 7.03 -28.71
N PHE A 1215 8.89 6.64 -27.74
CA PHE A 1215 10.02 5.72 -27.92
C PHE A 1215 9.59 4.25 -28.08
N ALA A 1216 8.31 3.91 -27.87
CA ALA A 1216 7.79 2.54 -28.01
C ALA A 1216 7.34 2.21 -29.44
N LEU A 1217 7.24 3.21 -30.33
CA LEU A 1217 6.92 3.00 -31.74
C LEU A 1217 8.00 2.16 -32.44
N ARG A 1218 7.65 1.49 -33.54
CA ARG A 1218 8.67 0.84 -34.39
C ARG A 1218 9.52 1.91 -35.08
N VAL A 1219 10.80 1.60 -35.34
CA VAL A 1219 11.77 2.52 -35.94
C VAL A 1219 11.22 3.33 -37.14
N PRO A 1220 10.56 2.75 -38.16
CA PRO A 1220 10.04 3.54 -39.28
C PRO A 1220 9.03 4.63 -38.86
N LEU A 1221 8.15 4.32 -37.90
CA LEU A 1221 7.18 5.27 -37.37
C LEU A 1221 7.85 6.33 -36.48
N GLN A 1222 8.91 5.95 -35.75
CA GLN A 1222 9.73 6.91 -35.01
C GLN A 1222 10.42 7.89 -35.96
N VAL A 1223 10.96 7.40 -37.09
CA VAL A 1223 11.59 8.23 -38.14
C VAL A 1223 10.55 9.16 -38.76
N GLU A 1224 9.38 8.65 -39.19
CA GLU A 1224 8.30 9.48 -39.73
C GLU A 1224 7.84 10.56 -38.75
N ARG A 1225 7.71 10.23 -37.46
CA ARG A 1225 7.31 11.20 -36.44
C ARG A 1225 8.37 12.26 -36.22
N LEU A 1226 9.64 11.85 -36.15
CA LEU A 1226 10.78 12.76 -36.01
C LEU A 1226 10.92 13.68 -37.24
N ALA A 1227 10.65 13.15 -38.43
CA ALA A 1227 10.66 13.88 -39.70
C ALA A 1227 9.54 14.94 -39.77
N ASN A 1228 8.34 14.60 -39.29
CA ASN A 1228 7.16 15.45 -39.37
C ASN A 1228 6.95 16.37 -38.14
N THR A 1229 7.89 16.38 -37.20
CA THR A 1229 7.82 17.19 -35.98
C THR A 1229 7.79 18.68 -36.32
N ARG A 1230 6.74 19.39 -35.89
CA ARG A 1230 6.55 20.84 -36.16
C ARG A 1230 7.04 21.73 -35.02
N ALA A 1231 8.17 21.38 -34.42
CA ALA A 1231 8.74 22.12 -33.31
C ALA A 1231 9.70 23.23 -33.77
N ARG A 1232 10.07 24.10 -32.84
CA ARG A 1232 11.05 25.17 -33.04
C ARG A 1232 12.28 24.95 -32.17
N ALA A 1233 13.45 25.16 -32.75
CA ALA A 1233 14.70 25.28 -32.00
C ALA A 1233 14.86 26.74 -31.56
N VAL A 1234 15.03 26.97 -30.26
CA VAL A 1234 15.17 28.32 -29.68
C VAL A 1234 16.30 28.30 -28.65
N ALA A 1235 17.19 29.29 -28.70
CA ALA A 1235 18.26 29.43 -27.72
C ALA A 1235 17.69 29.71 -26.30
N PRO A 1236 18.38 29.33 -25.22
CA PRO A 1236 17.89 29.56 -23.86
C PRO A 1236 17.79 31.06 -23.53
N GLY A 1237 16.61 31.53 -23.11
CA GLY A 1237 16.34 32.94 -22.76
C GLY A 1237 17.03 33.46 -21.48
N ASN A 1238 18.00 32.73 -20.92
CA ASN A 1238 18.69 33.05 -19.67
C ASN A 1238 20.02 33.78 -19.90
N ASP A 1239 20.18 34.47 -21.04
CA ASP A 1239 21.43 35.12 -21.49
C ASP A 1239 22.65 34.19 -21.59
N LEU A 1240 22.43 32.88 -21.62
CA LEU A 1240 23.48 31.87 -21.75
C LEU A 1240 24.01 31.91 -23.19
N ARG A 1241 25.30 32.20 -23.38
CA ARG A 1241 25.91 32.34 -24.71
C ARG A 1241 26.69 31.08 -25.07
N SER A 1242 26.36 30.47 -26.21
CA SER A 1242 27.12 29.39 -26.83
C SER A 1242 27.96 29.94 -27.99
N TYR A 1243 28.92 29.19 -28.52
CA TYR A 1243 29.65 29.54 -29.74
C TYR A 1243 30.10 28.31 -30.52
N ILE A 1244 30.39 28.53 -31.79
CA ILE A 1244 30.98 27.55 -32.71
C ILE A 1244 32.42 27.95 -32.96
N ILE A 1245 33.33 26.98 -33.04
CA ILE A 1245 34.68 27.18 -33.59
C ILE A 1245 34.72 26.50 -34.96
N ALA A 1246 34.90 27.27 -36.02
CA ALA A 1246 35.04 26.75 -37.37
C ALA A 1246 36.50 26.89 -37.82
N GLY A 1247 37.13 25.81 -38.28
CA GLY A 1247 38.53 25.77 -38.68
C GLY A 1247 38.83 24.95 -39.91
#